data_AF-A0A924HXW4-F1
#
_entry.id   AF-A0A924HXW4-F1
#
_cell.length_a   1.000
_cell.length_b   1.000
_cell.length_c   1.000
_cell.angle_alpha   90.00
_cell.angle_beta   90.00
_cell.angle_gamma   90.00
#
_symmetry.space_group_name_H-M   'P 1'
#
loop_
_entity.id
_entity.type
_entity.pdbx_description
1 polymer ?
#
loop_
_entity_poly.entity_id
_entity_poly.type
_entity_poly.pdbx_seq_one_letter_code
_entity_poly.pdbx_strand_id
1 'polypeptide(L)'
;MTIAPSIKTATFLPYMRDVATCEQTLQELNLMWRLIDASAKMNCPFEAKTILSSLAAARSGFSALETALISTLVQEKVANVQRAIGTKAQYVIDIIVRNLFERTADVGFLATDRALCRYVAGLQDDRATICRRLRDYRDKYTVYDDILLLDLQGKILARIDPMAPQEACADALVAQTIASISYVETFRATDLQPGRQRSLVYSQRMHHPDTGAVVGVLCLCFGFDQEMASIFASHRDTDNHSIMLLLDERDQVIASSEPRWTDAGTTVPSNRAAQPMMLPFCGRYYLVRTFRSPGYQGYPGPAGWQGQVMIPVDIAFNGTGADALANLAPEIGAGLLSHASSFCSSLDEIMKANSAAAGTIQRIVWNGHLLTSGQSGELQKLKSILDQISETGNRSNALFAQSIHDLFHTVLSSGMRDAQFTSHLLVDLLDRNLYERSDDCRWWALTTELRAALSLPVRDAATMDGVNKVLTYINGLYTVYTRIFLYDRDGVILATTGGSTAGASVLLGDHVDASCLASVLRLADGQQYHVSAFAPTELYDGAPTYVYHAALRDIADDRKIVGGIGIVFDSAPELLNMLKAGLGERRNMSAFFVDRNGAVLCGTDPAYPVGSRLALDSDLLKLANGDSVSRITVHNDQYAIVGCSVSSGYREFKVTDSYRDDVIAVVFESLGAVVEQGTAAASRNVTVQAEPLLETGHDYATFFSGKNLLAIEAVCVRQALPFSEMLPASMGSGRERIGLINLERGAGKSEFIWVFDLARLMAESPLPASAASQVLVVEYDGHTIGLLIDELHAVPRFGPLQITQMPFTSMGSSVLVTQVIKANRATLLIQLLDLNRVFRLLLDEDSLIPLEQPARPLSAA
;
A
#
# COMPACT_ATOMS: atom_id res chain seq x y z
N MET A 1 4.76 21.67 3.37
CA MET A 1 3.61 21.34 2.51
C MET A 1 3.92 21.80 1.09
N THR A 2 4.43 20.90 0.27
CA THR A 2 4.65 21.12 -1.15
C THR A 2 3.26 21.03 -1.81
N ILE A 3 2.77 22.10 -2.42
CA ILE A 3 1.50 22.08 -3.15
C ILE A 3 1.69 21.09 -4.30
N ALA A 4 1.00 19.94 -4.25
CA ALA A 4 1.03 18.97 -5.33
C ALA A 4 0.60 19.66 -6.63
N PRO A 5 1.29 19.45 -7.77
CA PRO A 5 0.94 20.11 -9.02
C PRO A 5 -0.51 19.75 -9.41
N SER A 6 -1.32 20.78 -9.64
CA SER A 6 -2.71 20.64 -10.09
C SER A 6 -2.77 19.86 -11.41
N ILE A 7 -3.38 18.67 -11.37
CA ILE A 7 -3.66 17.86 -12.56
C ILE A 7 -4.77 18.54 -13.35
N LYS A 8 -4.53 18.78 -14.64
CA LYS A 8 -5.55 19.32 -15.54
C LYS A 8 -6.53 18.22 -15.94
N THR A 9 -7.69 18.18 -15.31
CA THR A 9 -8.76 17.19 -15.54
C THR A 9 -9.05 16.99 -17.03
N ALA A 10 -9.24 18.09 -17.77
CA ALA A 10 -9.55 18.07 -19.20
C ALA A 10 -8.51 17.35 -20.08
N THR A 11 -7.26 17.26 -19.62
CA THR A 11 -6.18 16.61 -20.36
C THR A 11 -6.28 15.09 -20.31
N PHE A 12 -6.71 14.52 -19.17
CA PHE A 12 -6.69 13.08 -18.93
C PHE A 12 -8.07 12.42 -19.06
N LEU A 13 -9.15 13.18 -18.83
CA LEU A 13 -10.52 12.69 -18.88
C LEU A 13 -10.87 11.90 -20.17
N PRO A 14 -10.43 12.29 -21.38
CA PRO A 14 -10.73 11.53 -22.60
C PRO A 14 -10.21 10.08 -22.61
N TYR A 15 -9.22 9.77 -21.75
CA TYR A 15 -8.62 8.44 -21.64
C TYR A 15 -9.23 7.60 -20.51
N MET A 16 -10.19 8.16 -19.76
CA MET A 16 -10.85 7.51 -18.63
C MET A 16 -12.35 7.34 -18.94
N ARG A 17 -12.70 6.28 -19.67
CA ARG A 17 -14.07 6.08 -20.19
C ARG A 17 -15.13 6.05 -19.09
N ASP A 18 -14.83 5.40 -17.98
CA ASP A 18 -15.69 5.30 -16.81
C ASP A 18 -15.94 6.68 -16.18
N VAL A 19 -14.89 7.48 -15.98
CA VAL A 19 -15.00 8.84 -15.42
C VAL A 19 -15.73 9.78 -16.39
N ALA A 20 -15.48 9.67 -17.70
CA ALA A 20 -16.19 10.45 -18.72
C ALA A 20 -17.69 10.13 -18.76
N THR A 21 -18.05 8.84 -18.61
CA THR A 21 -19.46 8.41 -18.50
C THR A 21 -20.13 8.96 -17.24
N CYS A 22 -19.40 8.96 -16.12
CA CYS A 22 -19.85 9.56 -14.87
C CYS A 22 -20.08 11.08 -15.02
N GLU A 23 -19.13 11.80 -15.62
CA GLU A 23 -19.25 13.25 -15.87
C GLU A 23 -20.50 13.55 -16.71
N GLN A 24 -20.70 12.82 -17.81
CA GLN A 24 -21.88 13.01 -18.67
C GLN A 24 -23.19 12.80 -17.89
N THR A 25 -23.25 11.76 -17.07
CA THR A 25 -24.45 11.46 -16.27
C THR A 25 -24.74 12.54 -15.22
N LEU A 26 -23.70 13.10 -14.60
CA LEU A 26 -23.83 14.21 -13.65
C LEU A 26 -24.27 15.52 -14.35
N GLN A 27 -23.77 15.79 -15.55
CA GLN A 27 -24.20 16.94 -16.36
C GLN A 27 -25.68 16.82 -16.76
N GLU A 28 -26.15 15.62 -17.11
CA GLU A 28 -27.57 15.35 -17.38
C GLU A 28 -28.45 15.64 -16.15
N LEU A 29 -28.01 15.23 -14.96
CA LEU A 29 -28.70 15.57 -13.70
C LEU A 29 -28.73 17.07 -13.45
N ASN A 30 -27.62 17.77 -13.67
CA ASN A 30 -27.53 19.23 -13.51
C ASN A 30 -28.50 19.96 -14.47
N LEU A 31 -28.67 19.44 -15.69
CA LEU A 31 -29.67 19.94 -16.63
C LEU A 31 -31.10 19.72 -16.11
N MET A 32 -31.42 18.54 -15.56
CA MET A 32 -32.73 18.28 -14.96
C MET A 32 -33.03 19.25 -13.81
N TRP A 33 -32.05 19.55 -12.94
CA TRP A 33 -32.20 20.56 -11.89
C TRP A 33 -32.52 21.95 -12.43
N ARG A 34 -31.94 22.36 -13.57
CA ARG A 34 -32.25 23.64 -14.21
C ARG A 34 -33.67 23.68 -14.76
N LEU A 35 -34.14 22.58 -15.33
CA LEU A 35 -35.51 22.46 -15.84
C LEU A 35 -36.54 22.52 -14.70
N ILE A 36 -36.27 21.86 -13.57
CA ILE A 36 -37.12 21.91 -12.37
C ILE A 36 -37.19 23.34 -11.82
N ASP A 37 -36.05 24.02 -11.68
CA ASP A 37 -35.99 25.42 -11.21
C ASP A 37 -36.78 26.38 -12.13
N ALA A 38 -36.63 26.24 -13.45
CA ALA A 38 -37.38 27.03 -14.42
C ALA A 38 -38.89 26.76 -14.34
N SER A 39 -39.28 25.48 -14.25
CA SER A 39 -40.69 25.07 -14.11
C SER A 39 -41.30 25.60 -12.81
N ALA A 40 -40.58 25.55 -11.70
CA ALA A 40 -41.02 26.06 -10.41
C ALA A 40 -41.24 27.58 -10.43
N LYS A 41 -40.31 28.34 -11.07
CA LYS A 41 -40.45 29.79 -11.25
C LYS A 41 -41.64 30.18 -12.14
N MET A 42 -41.95 29.38 -13.16
CA MET A 42 -43.07 29.66 -14.07
C MET A 42 -44.43 29.27 -13.48
N ASN A 43 -44.50 28.19 -12.71
CA ASN A 43 -45.77 27.61 -12.26
C ASN A 43 -46.18 27.98 -10.83
N CYS A 44 -45.23 28.32 -9.94
CA CYS A 44 -45.48 28.61 -8.51
C CYS A 44 -44.62 29.77 -7.96
N PRO A 45 -44.69 31.00 -8.54
CA PRO A 45 -43.73 32.07 -8.24
C PRO A 45 -43.79 32.64 -6.81
N PHE A 46 -44.96 32.60 -6.15
CA PHE A 46 -45.13 33.16 -4.80
C PHE A 46 -44.95 32.11 -3.71
N GLU A 47 -45.53 30.94 -3.90
CA GLU A 47 -45.54 29.80 -2.98
C GLU A 47 -44.16 29.14 -2.88
N ALA A 48 -43.39 29.14 -3.98
CA ALA A 48 -42.08 28.53 -4.03
C ALA A 48 -40.95 29.49 -3.64
N LYS A 49 -41.19 30.76 -3.30
CA LYS A 49 -40.11 31.77 -3.14
C LYS A 49 -39.02 31.35 -2.14
N THR A 50 -39.41 30.80 -0.99
CA THR A 50 -38.51 30.23 0.04
C THR A 50 -37.87 28.91 -0.40
N ILE A 51 -38.61 28.07 -1.13
CA ILE A 51 -38.12 26.79 -1.67
C ILE A 51 -37.08 27.04 -2.77
N LEU A 52 -37.28 28.03 -3.63
CA LEU A 52 -36.44 28.38 -4.78
C LEU A 52 -35.06 28.88 -4.35
N SER A 53 -34.96 29.67 -3.27
CA SER A 53 -33.66 30.09 -2.73
C SER A 53 -32.87 28.92 -2.18
N SER A 54 -33.51 28.03 -1.42
CA SER A 54 -32.88 26.83 -0.86
C SER A 54 -32.53 25.80 -1.93
N LEU A 55 -33.37 25.66 -2.95
CA LEU A 55 -33.14 24.82 -4.12
C LEU A 55 -31.94 25.30 -4.94
N ALA A 56 -31.81 26.63 -5.13
CA ALA A 56 -30.66 27.22 -5.80
C ALA A 56 -29.35 26.95 -5.03
N ALA A 57 -29.38 27.06 -3.70
CA ALA A 57 -28.24 26.72 -2.85
C ALA A 57 -27.88 25.23 -2.93
N ALA A 58 -28.87 24.33 -2.84
CA ALA A 58 -28.66 22.89 -2.98
C ALA A 58 -28.04 22.53 -4.35
N ARG A 59 -28.57 23.09 -5.45
CA ARG A 59 -28.02 22.91 -6.80
C ARG A 59 -26.57 23.38 -6.90
N SER A 60 -26.25 24.54 -6.31
CA SER A 60 -24.88 25.04 -6.28
C SER A 60 -23.94 24.08 -5.55
N GLY A 61 -24.41 23.48 -4.46
CA GLY A 61 -23.69 22.42 -3.73
C GLY A 61 -23.43 21.19 -4.60
N PHE A 62 -24.44 20.70 -5.33
CA PHE A 62 -24.27 19.56 -6.24
C PHE A 62 -23.32 19.85 -7.41
N SER A 63 -23.37 21.04 -7.99
CA SER A 63 -22.44 21.40 -9.07
C SER A 63 -21.00 21.51 -8.57
N ALA A 64 -20.79 21.97 -7.33
CA ALA A 64 -19.48 21.96 -6.69
C ALA A 64 -19.00 20.52 -6.39
N LEU A 65 -19.90 19.66 -5.90
CA LEU A 65 -19.65 18.23 -5.68
C LEU A 65 -19.30 17.48 -6.96
N GLU A 66 -20.03 17.73 -8.04
CA GLU A 66 -19.76 17.19 -9.38
C GLU A 66 -18.32 17.53 -9.80
N THR A 67 -17.97 18.82 -9.74
CA THR A 67 -16.63 19.30 -10.12
C THR A 67 -15.54 18.68 -9.24
N ALA A 68 -15.77 18.63 -7.93
CA ALA A 68 -14.85 18.04 -6.97
C ALA A 68 -14.65 16.54 -7.20
N LEU A 69 -15.74 15.78 -7.35
CA LEU A 69 -15.71 14.34 -7.57
C LEU A 69 -14.97 13.97 -8.84
N ILE A 70 -15.29 14.60 -9.97
CA ILE A 70 -14.62 14.32 -11.25
C ILE A 70 -13.13 14.69 -11.17
N SER A 71 -12.80 15.83 -10.56
CA SER A 71 -11.41 16.22 -10.33
C SER A 71 -10.66 15.19 -9.49
N THR A 72 -11.24 14.72 -8.38
CA THR A 72 -10.62 13.72 -7.50
C THR A 72 -10.48 12.37 -8.18
N LEU A 73 -11.50 11.89 -8.92
CA LEU A 73 -11.42 10.65 -9.69
C LEU A 73 -10.26 10.67 -10.69
N VAL A 74 -10.12 11.75 -11.46
CA VAL A 74 -9.01 11.90 -12.42
C VAL A 74 -7.67 11.97 -11.69
N GLN A 75 -7.59 12.76 -10.61
CA GLN A 75 -6.36 12.90 -9.83
C GLN A 75 -5.89 11.57 -9.24
N GLU A 76 -6.79 10.82 -8.60
CA GLU A 76 -6.45 9.53 -7.99
C GLU A 76 -6.11 8.47 -9.03
N LYS A 77 -6.80 8.40 -10.16
CA LYS A 77 -6.44 7.48 -11.25
C LYS A 77 -5.05 7.79 -11.83
N VAL A 78 -4.73 9.06 -12.07
CA VAL A 78 -3.38 9.46 -12.53
C VAL A 78 -2.33 9.17 -11.47
N ALA A 79 -2.59 9.50 -10.20
CA ALA A 79 -1.69 9.26 -9.09
C ALA A 79 -1.40 7.77 -8.90
N ASN A 80 -2.43 6.92 -8.99
CA ASN A 80 -2.31 5.47 -8.92
C ASN A 80 -1.36 4.94 -10.00
N VAL A 81 -1.60 5.28 -11.28
CA VAL A 81 -0.71 4.86 -12.37
C VAL A 81 0.71 5.38 -12.16
N GLN A 82 0.86 6.65 -11.80
CA GLN A 82 2.16 7.28 -11.52
C GLN A 82 2.94 6.59 -10.39
N ARG A 83 2.24 6.16 -9.34
CA ARG A 83 2.83 5.42 -8.22
C ARG A 83 3.29 4.04 -8.69
N ALA A 84 2.42 3.30 -9.38
CA ALA A 84 2.72 1.97 -9.90
C ALA A 84 3.93 1.95 -10.84
N ILE A 85 3.99 2.83 -11.85
CA ILE A 85 5.15 2.92 -12.74
C ILE A 85 6.39 3.46 -12.01
N GLY A 86 6.19 4.30 -11.00
CA GLY A 86 7.27 4.89 -10.23
C GLY A 86 7.99 3.86 -9.37
N THR A 87 7.25 3.01 -8.67
CA THR A 87 7.83 1.93 -7.86
C THR A 87 8.62 0.96 -8.73
N LYS A 88 8.10 0.58 -9.91
CA LYS A 88 8.86 -0.24 -10.88
C LYS A 88 10.14 0.43 -11.38
N ALA A 89 10.07 1.72 -11.73
CA ALA A 89 11.23 2.46 -12.21
C ALA A 89 12.33 2.53 -11.15
N GLN A 90 11.97 2.71 -9.89
CA GLN A 90 12.91 2.67 -8.78
C GLN A 90 13.56 1.28 -8.63
N TYR A 91 12.78 0.19 -8.74
CA TYR A 91 13.33 -1.16 -8.60
C TYR A 91 14.30 -1.54 -9.70
N VAL A 92 14.02 -1.16 -10.95
CA VAL A 92 14.95 -1.39 -12.07
C VAL A 92 16.34 -0.86 -11.74
N ILE A 93 16.43 0.35 -11.18
CA ILE A 93 17.73 0.96 -10.87
C ILE A 93 18.32 0.44 -9.55
N ASP A 94 17.51 0.20 -8.53
CA ASP A 94 18.02 -0.24 -7.23
C ASP A 94 18.52 -1.70 -7.27
N ILE A 95 17.83 -2.60 -7.99
CA ILE A 95 18.27 -3.99 -8.15
C ILE A 95 19.60 -4.06 -8.91
N ILE A 96 19.70 -3.37 -10.06
CA ILE A 96 20.95 -3.43 -10.85
C ILE A 96 22.12 -2.81 -10.08
N VAL A 97 21.94 -1.67 -9.40
CA VAL A 97 23.00 -1.05 -8.61
C VAL A 97 23.48 -1.98 -7.50
N ARG A 98 22.57 -2.68 -6.82
CA ARG A 98 22.92 -3.67 -5.81
C ARG A 98 23.68 -4.86 -6.39
N ASN A 99 23.22 -5.42 -7.52
CA ASN A 99 23.91 -6.53 -8.18
C ASN A 99 25.33 -6.15 -8.61
N LEU A 100 25.53 -4.91 -9.05
CA LEU A 100 26.81 -4.37 -9.49
C LEU A 100 27.76 -4.08 -8.33
N PHE A 101 27.25 -3.71 -7.16
CA PHE A 101 28.06 -3.54 -5.96
C PHE A 101 28.86 -4.80 -5.62
N GLU A 102 28.21 -5.98 -5.63
CA GLU A 102 28.87 -7.26 -5.32
C GLU A 102 30.06 -7.52 -6.27
N ARG A 103 29.96 -7.11 -7.54
CA ARG A 103 31.02 -7.28 -8.55
C ARG A 103 32.29 -6.50 -8.23
N THR A 104 32.17 -5.42 -7.45
CA THR A 104 33.32 -4.62 -6.99
C THR A 104 34.18 -5.39 -6.00
N ALA A 105 33.56 -6.21 -5.14
CA ALA A 105 34.25 -7.11 -4.23
C ALA A 105 34.84 -8.30 -4.98
N ASP A 106 34.08 -8.90 -5.89
CA ASP A 106 34.48 -10.07 -6.69
C ASP A 106 35.78 -9.84 -7.47
N VAL A 107 35.87 -8.73 -8.20
CA VAL A 107 37.08 -8.40 -8.97
C VAL A 107 38.28 -8.12 -8.05
N GLY A 108 38.03 -7.50 -6.90
CA GLY A 108 39.04 -7.25 -5.89
C GLY A 108 39.60 -8.55 -5.31
N PHE A 109 38.71 -9.48 -4.94
CA PHE A 109 39.07 -10.77 -4.38
C PHE A 109 39.83 -11.63 -5.40
N LEU A 110 39.25 -11.84 -6.58
CA LEU A 110 39.82 -12.76 -7.56
C LEU A 110 41.17 -12.25 -8.10
N ALA A 111 41.41 -10.94 -8.10
CA ALA A 111 42.71 -10.35 -8.45
C ALA A 111 43.82 -10.65 -7.43
N THR A 112 43.48 -11.14 -6.24
CA THR A 112 44.44 -11.59 -5.20
C THR A 112 44.66 -13.09 -5.18
N ASP A 113 43.95 -13.85 -6.03
CA ASP A 113 44.10 -15.30 -6.11
C ASP A 113 45.55 -15.69 -6.41
N ARG A 114 46.16 -16.45 -5.50
CA ARG A 114 47.59 -16.76 -5.57
C ARG A 114 47.96 -17.54 -6.82
N ALA A 115 47.12 -18.45 -7.30
CA ALA A 115 47.41 -19.22 -8.51
C ALA A 115 47.33 -18.30 -9.74
N LEU A 116 46.32 -17.43 -9.82
CA LEU A 116 46.21 -16.47 -10.92
C LEU A 116 47.39 -15.48 -10.92
N CYS A 117 47.72 -14.90 -9.76
CA CYS A 117 48.86 -13.98 -9.60
C CYS A 117 50.20 -14.61 -9.99
N ARG A 118 50.45 -15.87 -9.59
CA ARG A 118 51.69 -16.59 -9.98
C ARG A 118 51.77 -16.81 -11.49
N TYR A 119 50.64 -17.10 -12.15
CA TYR A 119 50.61 -17.28 -13.59
C TYR A 119 50.88 -15.97 -14.33
N VAL A 120 50.20 -14.89 -13.95
CA VAL A 120 50.40 -13.55 -14.54
C VAL A 120 51.83 -13.03 -14.32
N ALA A 121 52.43 -13.35 -13.17
CA ALA A 121 53.83 -13.03 -12.87
C ALA A 121 54.86 -13.89 -13.64
N GLY A 122 54.43 -14.88 -14.44
CA GLY A 122 55.32 -15.79 -15.16
C GLY A 122 56.04 -16.82 -14.27
N LEU A 123 55.58 -17.04 -13.04
CA LEU A 123 56.15 -18.03 -12.10
C LEU A 123 55.65 -19.47 -12.35
N GLN A 124 54.66 -19.63 -13.23
CA GLN A 124 54.14 -20.89 -13.73
C GLN A 124 53.56 -20.70 -15.13
N ASP A 125 53.49 -21.77 -15.94
CA ASP A 125 53.09 -21.68 -17.35
C ASP A 125 51.96 -22.67 -17.74
N ASP A 126 51.18 -23.14 -16.76
CA ASP A 126 50.05 -24.04 -17.03
C ASP A 126 48.76 -23.26 -17.33
N ARG A 127 48.65 -22.76 -18.57
CA ARG A 127 47.45 -22.07 -19.05
C ARG A 127 46.18 -22.92 -18.91
N ALA A 128 46.26 -24.24 -19.09
CA ALA A 128 45.09 -25.11 -19.07
C ALA A 128 44.48 -25.19 -17.65
N THR A 129 45.33 -25.31 -16.63
CA THR A 129 44.90 -25.27 -15.22
C THR A 129 44.33 -23.91 -14.84
N ILE A 130 44.91 -22.82 -15.32
CA ILE A 130 44.41 -21.46 -15.05
C ILE A 130 43.05 -21.23 -15.70
N CYS A 131 42.88 -21.60 -16.97
CA CYS A 131 41.58 -21.54 -17.63
C CYS A 131 40.51 -22.39 -16.92
N ARG A 132 40.88 -23.55 -16.35
CA ARG A 132 39.96 -24.36 -15.54
C ARG A 132 39.57 -23.63 -14.25
N ARG A 133 40.53 -23.06 -13.52
CA ARG A 133 40.26 -22.28 -12.30
C ARG A 133 39.34 -21.09 -12.55
N LEU A 134 39.53 -20.37 -13.65
CA LEU A 134 38.64 -19.28 -14.05
C LEU A 134 37.22 -19.79 -14.39
N ARG A 135 37.11 -20.94 -15.06
CA ARG A 135 35.81 -21.58 -15.34
C ARG A 135 35.10 -22.03 -14.07
N ASP A 136 35.84 -22.60 -13.11
CA ASP A 136 35.31 -23.04 -11.82
C ASP A 136 34.74 -21.88 -10.99
N TYR A 137 35.30 -20.67 -11.16
CA TYR A 137 34.74 -19.43 -10.60
C TYR A 137 33.44 -19.06 -11.29
N ARG A 138 33.45 -18.91 -12.62
CA ARG A 138 32.27 -18.54 -13.41
C ARG A 138 31.12 -19.55 -13.33
N ASP A 139 31.41 -20.83 -13.13
CA ASP A 139 30.38 -21.85 -12.92
C ASP A 139 29.67 -21.72 -11.57
N LYS A 140 30.26 -21.02 -10.60
CA LYS A 140 29.60 -20.65 -9.33
C LYS A 140 28.90 -19.30 -9.48
N TYR A 141 29.62 -18.31 -10.00
CA TYR A 141 29.10 -16.97 -10.26
C TYR A 141 28.67 -16.87 -11.73
N THR A 142 27.49 -17.39 -12.07
CA THR A 142 26.99 -17.44 -13.47
C THR A 142 26.61 -16.07 -14.03
N VAL A 143 26.79 -15.01 -13.24
CA VAL A 143 26.63 -13.60 -13.62
C VAL A 143 27.69 -13.11 -14.62
N TYR A 144 28.77 -13.86 -14.87
CA TYR A 144 29.86 -13.46 -15.76
C TYR A 144 29.82 -14.18 -17.11
N ASP A 145 29.94 -13.41 -18.19
CA ASP A 145 30.06 -13.92 -19.55
C ASP A 145 31.50 -14.37 -19.89
N ASP A 146 32.50 -13.63 -19.40
CA ASP A 146 33.92 -13.92 -19.62
C ASP A 146 34.78 -13.41 -18.45
N ILE A 147 35.93 -14.04 -18.27
CA ILE A 147 36.96 -13.69 -17.28
C ILE A 147 38.31 -13.80 -17.96
N LEU A 148 39.09 -12.72 -17.93
CA LEU A 148 40.35 -12.60 -18.66
C LEU A 148 41.50 -12.15 -17.75
N LEU A 149 42.69 -12.68 -18.04
CA LEU A 149 43.96 -12.24 -17.46
C LEU A 149 44.78 -11.60 -18.56
N LEU A 150 45.28 -10.39 -18.31
CA LEU A 150 46.10 -9.62 -19.24
C LEU A 150 47.47 -9.28 -18.64
N ASP A 151 48.48 -9.17 -19.48
CA ASP A 151 49.76 -8.57 -19.08
C ASP A 151 49.68 -7.03 -19.06
N LEU A 152 50.79 -6.38 -18.69
CA LEU A 152 50.89 -4.92 -18.63
C LEU A 152 50.79 -4.23 -20.00
N GLN A 153 50.92 -4.97 -21.10
CA GLN A 153 50.80 -4.47 -22.47
C GLN A 153 49.42 -4.78 -23.07
N GLY A 154 48.53 -5.42 -22.31
CA GLY A 154 47.20 -5.80 -22.77
C GLY A 154 47.15 -7.12 -23.55
N LYS A 155 48.22 -7.91 -23.60
CA LYS A 155 48.16 -9.26 -24.19
C LYS A 155 47.30 -10.16 -23.31
N ILE A 156 46.38 -10.92 -23.91
CA ILE A 156 45.54 -11.87 -23.19
C ILE A 156 46.37 -13.11 -22.87
N LEU A 157 46.61 -13.35 -21.58
CA LEU A 157 47.34 -14.51 -21.06
C LEU A 157 46.42 -15.73 -20.95
N ALA A 158 45.23 -15.52 -20.38
CA ALA A 158 44.20 -16.55 -20.26
C ALA A 158 42.81 -15.93 -20.34
N ARG A 159 41.83 -16.73 -20.79
CA ARG A 159 40.40 -16.38 -20.84
C ARG A 159 39.54 -17.63 -20.70
N ILE A 160 38.28 -17.51 -20.30
CA ILE A 160 37.42 -18.69 -20.13
C ILE A 160 36.86 -19.20 -21.47
N ASP A 161 36.51 -18.29 -22.39
CA ASP A 161 36.06 -18.64 -23.75
C ASP A 161 37.26 -19.01 -24.65
N PRO A 162 37.45 -20.30 -24.99
CA PRO A 162 38.58 -20.73 -25.79
C PRO A 162 38.41 -20.41 -27.29
N MET A 163 37.21 -20.06 -27.75
CA MET A 163 36.88 -19.88 -29.16
C MET A 163 37.01 -18.43 -29.63
N ALA A 164 37.11 -17.49 -28.69
CA ALA A 164 37.15 -16.09 -29.03
C ALA A 164 38.53 -15.69 -29.61
N PRO A 165 38.56 -15.01 -30.78
CA PRO A 165 39.77 -14.84 -31.59
C PRO A 165 40.72 -13.75 -31.09
N GLN A 166 40.31 -12.95 -30.10
CA GLN A 166 41.09 -11.82 -29.61
C GLN A 166 42.30 -12.30 -28.78
N GLU A 167 43.51 -11.84 -29.15
CA GLU A 167 44.76 -12.20 -28.46
C GLU A 167 45.34 -11.06 -27.60
N ALA A 168 44.86 -9.82 -27.79
CA ALA A 168 45.32 -8.65 -27.05
C ALA A 168 44.20 -7.59 -26.94
N CYS A 169 44.36 -6.64 -26.02
CA CYS A 169 43.46 -5.55 -25.74
C CYS A 169 44.20 -4.23 -25.93
N ALA A 170 43.68 -3.38 -26.83
CA ALA A 170 44.17 -2.03 -27.07
C ALA A 170 43.31 -0.95 -26.37
N ASP A 171 42.23 -1.34 -25.69
CA ASP A 171 41.38 -0.41 -24.96
C ASP A 171 42.16 0.30 -23.83
N ALA A 172 41.89 1.60 -23.66
CA ALA A 172 42.46 2.41 -22.59
C ALA A 172 42.15 1.86 -21.19
N LEU A 173 41.17 0.97 -21.03
CA LEU A 173 40.85 0.30 -19.77
C LEU A 173 42.08 -0.36 -19.13
N VAL A 174 43.00 -0.93 -19.93
CA VAL A 174 44.19 -1.62 -19.39
C VAL A 174 45.10 -0.61 -18.69
N ALA A 175 45.46 0.46 -19.38
CA ALA A 175 46.29 1.52 -18.81
C ALA A 175 45.62 2.22 -17.62
N GLN A 176 44.30 2.45 -17.69
CA GLN A 176 43.49 3.01 -16.59
C GLN A 176 43.53 2.11 -15.36
N THR A 177 43.41 0.80 -15.55
CA THR A 177 43.43 -0.18 -14.47
C THR A 177 44.80 -0.28 -13.80
N ILE A 178 45.88 -0.28 -14.59
CA ILE A 178 47.26 -0.29 -14.07
C ILE A 178 47.54 0.96 -13.22
N ALA A 179 47.06 2.12 -13.67
CA ALA A 179 47.24 3.39 -12.96
C ALA A 179 46.37 3.52 -11.70
N SER A 180 45.26 2.79 -11.62
CA SER A 180 44.34 2.83 -10.49
C SER A 180 44.87 2.08 -9.27
N ILE A 181 44.50 2.54 -8.08
CA ILE A 181 44.75 1.83 -6.81
C ILE A 181 43.58 0.93 -6.39
N SER A 182 42.42 1.10 -7.02
CA SER A 182 41.18 0.34 -6.81
C SER A 182 40.66 -0.19 -8.14
N TYR A 183 39.56 -0.93 -8.12
CA TYR A 183 38.92 -1.45 -9.32
C TYR A 183 38.54 -0.31 -10.27
N VAL A 184 38.49 -0.63 -11.57
CA VAL A 184 38.00 0.25 -12.63
C VAL A 184 36.73 -0.38 -13.21
N GLU A 185 35.67 0.42 -13.26
CA GLU A 185 34.40 0.05 -13.89
C GLU A 185 34.32 0.70 -15.28
N THR A 186 34.13 -0.11 -16.32
CA THR A 186 34.06 0.34 -17.71
C THR A 186 32.76 -0.12 -18.35
N PHE A 187 31.96 0.82 -18.85
CA PHE A 187 30.75 0.53 -19.63
C PHE A 187 30.78 1.17 -21.01
N ARG A 188 31.37 0.48 -21.99
CA ARG A 188 31.49 0.93 -23.39
C ARG A 188 31.81 -0.24 -24.33
N ALA A 189 31.82 0.00 -25.64
CA ALA A 189 32.41 -0.94 -26.58
C ALA A 189 33.90 -1.14 -26.25
N THR A 190 34.35 -2.39 -26.28
CA THR A 190 35.73 -2.79 -26.00
C THR A 190 36.10 -3.98 -26.87
N ASP A 191 37.37 -4.10 -27.25
CA ASP A 191 37.89 -5.20 -28.06
C ASP A 191 38.01 -6.52 -27.26
N LEU A 192 37.86 -6.49 -25.93
CA LEU A 192 37.71 -7.69 -25.10
C LEU A 192 36.44 -8.49 -25.42
N GLN A 193 35.38 -7.81 -25.88
CA GLN A 193 34.06 -8.38 -26.17
C GLN A 193 33.63 -7.97 -27.60
N PRO A 194 34.31 -8.49 -28.63
CA PRO A 194 34.08 -8.05 -30.01
C PRO A 194 32.65 -8.34 -30.45
N GLY A 195 32.05 -7.38 -31.17
CA GLY A 195 30.67 -7.48 -31.65
C GLY A 195 29.60 -7.00 -30.66
N ARG A 196 29.96 -6.70 -29.41
CA ARG A 196 29.04 -6.05 -28.46
C ARG A 196 29.12 -4.52 -28.56
N GLN A 197 27.96 -3.87 -28.61
CA GLN A 197 27.85 -2.41 -28.65
C GLN A 197 28.33 -1.76 -27.34
N ARG A 198 28.07 -2.40 -26.21
CA ARG A 198 28.54 -2.00 -24.88
C ARG A 198 28.83 -3.26 -24.07
N SER A 199 29.87 -3.22 -23.26
CA SER A 199 30.20 -4.26 -22.29
C SER A 199 30.47 -3.63 -20.95
N LEU A 200 29.96 -4.25 -19.87
CA LEU A 200 30.29 -3.86 -18.51
C LEU A 200 31.45 -4.73 -18.02
N VAL A 201 32.59 -4.09 -17.81
CA VAL A 201 33.83 -4.76 -17.41
C VAL A 201 34.31 -4.15 -16.10
N TYR A 202 34.51 -5.01 -15.11
CA TYR A 202 35.22 -4.68 -13.88
C TYR A 202 36.66 -5.17 -14.02
N SER A 203 37.63 -4.30 -13.79
CA SER A 203 39.04 -4.64 -13.92
C SER A 203 39.85 -4.20 -12.70
N GLN A 204 40.84 -5.01 -12.33
CA GLN A 204 41.70 -4.75 -11.18
C GLN A 204 43.13 -5.17 -11.49
N ARG A 205 44.10 -4.37 -11.02
CA ARG A 205 45.52 -4.69 -11.17
C ARG A 205 45.89 -5.91 -10.31
N MET A 206 46.74 -6.76 -10.86
CA MET A 206 47.25 -7.96 -10.18
C MET A 206 48.69 -7.73 -9.73
N HIS A 207 49.02 -8.25 -8.55
CA HIS A 207 50.31 -8.05 -7.91
C HIS A 207 51.13 -9.34 -7.86
N HIS A 208 52.44 -9.21 -8.06
CA HIS A 208 53.39 -10.30 -7.88
C HIS A 208 53.31 -10.79 -6.43
N PRO A 209 53.15 -12.10 -6.19
CA PRO A 209 52.92 -12.62 -4.84
C PRO A 209 54.08 -12.35 -3.88
N ASP A 210 55.33 -12.35 -4.37
CA ASP A 210 56.51 -12.16 -3.52
C ASP A 210 57.04 -10.70 -3.45
N THR A 211 56.93 -9.91 -4.53
CA THR A 211 57.52 -8.56 -4.60
C THR A 211 56.48 -7.44 -4.47
N GLY A 212 55.18 -7.75 -4.62
CA GLY A 212 54.10 -6.77 -4.63
C GLY A 212 54.04 -5.88 -5.89
N ALA A 213 54.96 -6.05 -6.85
CA ALA A 213 54.96 -5.29 -8.10
C ALA A 213 53.70 -5.59 -8.93
N VAL A 214 53.19 -4.61 -9.67
CA VAL A 214 52.06 -4.84 -10.59
C VAL A 214 52.54 -5.68 -11.78
N VAL A 215 51.87 -6.81 -12.04
CA VAL A 215 52.29 -7.79 -13.07
C VAL A 215 51.28 -7.95 -14.21
N GLY A 216 50.05 -7.49 -14.02
CA GLY A 216 49.01 -7.58 -15.05
C GLY A 216 47.66 -7.09 -14.55
N VAL A 217 46.59 -7.46 -15.26
CA VAL A 217 45.21 -7.02 -15.02
C VAL A 217 44.26 -8.21 -15.09
N LEU A 218 43.36 -8.32 -14.13
CA LEU A 218 42.18 -9.18 -14.18
C LEU A 218 41.00 -8.36 -14.74
N CYS A 219 40.23 -8.95 -15.65
CA CYS A 219 38.98 -8.39 -16.16
C CYS A 219 37.83 -9.39 -15.98
N LEU A 220 36.72 -8.92 -15.40
CA LEU A 220 35.44 -9.63 -15.31
C LEU A 220 34.41 -8.97 -16.22
N CYS A 221 33.92 -9.71 -17.21
CA CYS A 221 32.89 -9.24 -18.13
C CYS A 221 31.52 -9.68 -17.60
N PHE A 222 30.71 -8.72 -17.17
CA PHE A 222 29.40 -8.98 -16.58
C PHE A 222 28.35 -9.29 -17.67
N GLY A 223 27.50 -10.29 -17.39
CA GLY A 223 26.36 -10.74 -18.20
C GLY A 223 25.20 -9.76 -18.21
N PHE A 224 25.47 -8.50 -18.58
CA PHE A 224 24.56 -7.38 -18.45
C PHE A 224 23.21 -7.61 -19.12
N ASP A 225 23.20 -8.08 -20.37
CA ASP A 225 21.96 -8.26 -21.15
C ASP A 225 21.03 -9.31 -20.52
N GLN A 226 21.61 -10.43 -20.06
CA GLN A 226 20.87 -11.50 -19.39
C GLN A 226 20.30 -11.01 -18.05
N GLU A 227 21.09 -10.25 -17.29
CA GLU A 227 20.66 -9.70 -16.01
C GLU A 227 19.48 -8.73 -16.19
N MET A 228 19.59 -7.79 -17.12
CA MET A 228 18.51 -6.84 -17.40
C MET A 228 17.25 -7.55 -17.89
N ALA A 229 17.37 -8.59 -18.73
CA ALA A 229 16.24 -9.40 -19.16
C ALA A 229 15.54 -10.08 -17.97
N SER A 230 16.32 -10.61 -17.01
CA SER A 230 15.76 -11.21 -15.79
C SER A 230 15.04 -10.17 -14.91
N ILE A 231 15.65 -9.00 -14.68
CA ILE A 231 15.05 -7.93 -13.88
C ILE A 231 13.71 -7.48 -14.49
N PHE A 232 13.67 -7.30 -15.81
CA PHE A 232 12.44 -6.92 -16.52
C PHE A 232 11.38 -8.01 -16.51
N ALA A 233 11.77 -9.28 -16.63
CA ALA A 233 10.83 -10.39 -16.61
C ALA A 233 10.12 -10.56 -15.25
N SER A 234 10.86 -10.44 -14.13
CA SER A 234 10.29 -10.62 -12.79
C SER A 234 9.28 -9.52 -12.39
N HIS A 235 9.38 -8.32 -12.97
CA HIS A 235 8.62 -7.15 -12.54
C HIS A 235 7.66 -6.59 -13.59
N ARG A 236 7.44 -7.35 -14.68
CA ARG A 236 6.53 -6.96 -15.76
C ARG A 236 5.08 -7.06 -15.30
N ASP A 237 4.23 -6.17 -15.81
CA ASP A 237 2.78 -6.32 -15.64
C ASP A 237 2.27 -7.57 -16.34
N THR A 238 1.29 -8.26 -15.75
CA THR A 238 0.57 -9.39 -16.37
C THR A 238 0.03 -9.05 -17.76
N ASP A 239 -0.42 -7.82 -17.96
CA ASP A 239 -0.96 -7.34 -19.23
C ASP A 239 0.10 -6.70 -20.16
N ASN A 240 1.38 -6.67 -19.74
CA ASN A 240 2.53 -6.16 -20.51
C ASN A 240 2.35 -4.72 -21.06
N HIS A 241 1.65 -3.85 -20.32
CA HIS A 241 1.32 -2.50 -20.80
C HIS A 241 2.42 -1.46 -20.58
N SER A 242 3.36 -1.71 -19.68
CA SER A 242 4.45 -0.78 -19.35
C SER A 242 5.77 -1.15 -20.00
N ILE A 243 6.50 -0.16 -20.47
CA ILE A 243 7.87 -0.27 -21.00
C ILE A 243 8.85 0.13 -19.89
N MET A 244 9.58 -0.85 -19.37
CA MET A 244 10.66 -0.68 -18.41
C MET A 244 11.99 -0.46 -19.14
N LEU A 245 12.76 0.52 -18.69
CA LEU A 245 13.99 1.00 -19.32
C LEU A 245 15.08 1.25 -18.26
N LEU A 246 16.32 1.00 -18.63
CA LEU A 246 17.50 1.57 -17.98
C LEU A 246 18.08 2.64 -18.90
N LEU A 247 18.36 3.83 -18.37
CA LEU A 247 18.83 4.99 -19.12
C LEU A 247 20.19 5.48 -18.62
N ASP A 248 20.92 6.18 -19.47
CA ASP A 248 22.13 6.91 -19.10
C ASP A 248 21.82 8.37 -18.65
N GLU A 249 22.88 9.16 -18.39
CA GLU A 249 22.76 10.56 -17.97
C GLU A 249 22.06 11.47 -18.99
N ARG A 250 22.04 11.06 -20.27
CA ARG A 250 21.52 11.81 -21.42
C ARG A 250 20.14 11.34 -21.86
N ASP A 251 19.46 10.56 -21.02
CA ASP A 251 18.17 9.94 -21.33
C ASP A 251 18.23 9.01 -22.56
N GLN A 252 19.39 8.43 -22.86
CA GLN A 252 19.50 7.37 -23.86
C GLN A 252 19.28 6.01 -23.22
N VAL A 253 18.52 5.17 -23.92
CA VAL A 253 18.22 3.81 -23.50
C VAL A 253 19.50 2.97 -23.50
N ILE A 254 19.81 2.40 -22.34
CA ILE A 254 20.86 1.39 -22.16
C ILE A 254 20.26 0.00 -22.39
N ALA A 255 19.14 -0.29 -21.74
CA ALA A 255 18.43 -1.57 -21.84
C ALA A 255 16.91 -1.34 -21.83
N SER A 256 16.17 -2.20 -22.51
CA SER A 256 14.72 -2.09 -22.68
C SER A 256 14.04 -3.43 -22.53
N SER A 257 12.92 -3.46 -21.82
CA SER A 257 11.99 -4.60 -21.77
C SER A 257 11.25 -4.82 -23.09
N GLU A 258 11.18 -3.79 -23.95
CA GLU A 258 10.56 -3.84 -25.28
C GLU A 258 11.50 -3.29 -26.36
N PRO A 259 12.61 -3.99 -26.70
CA PRO A 259 13.61 -3.48 -27.64
C PRO A 259 13.05 -3.17 -29.04
N ARG A 260 11.99 -3.87 -29.47
CA ARG A 260 11.32 -3.63 -30.76
C ARG A 260 10.62 -2.28 -30.83
N TRP A 261 10.23 -1.72 -29.68
CA TRP A 261 9.55 -0.43 -29.58
C TRP A 261 10.50 0.68 -29.14
N THR A 262 11.46 0.37 -28.28
CA THR A 262 12.41 1.32 -27.72
C THR A 262 13.77 0.65 -27.60
N ASP A 263 14.58 0.78 -28.67
CA ASP A 263 15.89 0.13 -28.79
C ASP A 263 16.98 0.90 -28.04
N ALA A 264 18.09 0.24 -27.75
CA ALA A 264 19.26 0.85 -27.14
C ALA A 264 19.80 2.02 -27.97
N GLY A 265 20.25 3.08 -27.29
CA GLY A 265 20.70 4.34 -27.90
C GLY A 265 19.57 5.32 -28.24
N THR A 266 18.30 4.89 -28.18
CA THR A 266 17.16 5.80 -28.39
C THR A 266 17.07 6.82 -27.26
N THR A 267 16.93 8.10 -27.57
CA THR A 267 16.63 9.13 -26.57
C THR A 267 15.14 9.15 -26.26
N VAL A 268 14.78 9.05 -24.99
CA VAL A 268 13.39 9.04 -24.51
C VAL A 268 13.09 10.27 -23.65
N PRO A 269 11.83 10.71 -23.54
CA PRO A 269 11.47 11.75 -22.58
C PRO A 269 11.59 11.21 -21.15
N SER A 270 12.01 12.05 -20.21
CA SER A 270 12.20 11.69 -18.80
C SER A 270 11.36 12.57 -17.87
N ASN A 271 10.97 12.02 -16.72
CA ASN A 271 10.15 12.69 -15.71
C ASN A 271 10.68 12.44 -14.30
N ARG A 272 11.79 13.09 -13.98
CA ARG A 272 12.45 13.01 -12.66
C ARG A 272 11.69 13.75 -11.57
N ALA A 273 10.98 14.81 -11.94
CA ALA A 273 10.20 15.63 -11.02
C ALA A 273 8.86 14.99 -10.62
N ALA A 274 8.56 13.77 -11.13
CA ALA A 274 7.31 13.07 -10.89
C ALA A 274 6.06 13.91 -11.17
N GLN A 275 6.12 14.76 -12.20
CA GLN A 275 5.00 15.62 -12.55
C GLN A 275 3.91 14.81 -13.28
N PRO A 276 2.63 15.05 -12.99
CA PRO A 276 1.51 14.35 -13.63
C PRO A 276 1.24 14.94 -15.02
N MET A 277 2.16 14.69 -15.96
CA MET A 277 2.10 15.18 -17.34
C MET A 277 2.24 14.05 -18.36
N MET A 278 1.64 14.26 -19.53
CA MET A 278 1.79 13.36 -20.68
C MET A 278 3.01 13.78 -21.49
N LEU A 279 3.89 12.82 -21.79
CA LEU A 279 5.09 13.06 -22.59
C LEU A 279 4.93 12.40 -23.97
N PRO A 280 5.15 13.14 -25.07
CA PRO A 280 5.09 12.58 -26.42
C PRO A 280 6.33 11.75 -26.72
N PHE A 281 6.15 10.58 -27.31
CA PHE A 281 7.21 9.73 -27.82
C PHE A 281 6.69 8.85 -28.97
N CYS A 282 7.41 8.76 -30.08
CA CYS A 282 7.03 7.94 -31.25
C CYS A 282 5.55 8.08 -31.68
N GLY A 283 5.01 9.30 -31.67
CA GLY A 283 3.63 9.58 -32.09
C GLY A 283 2.54 9.20 -31.08
N ARG A 284 2.90 8.78 -29.86
CA ARG A 284 1.99 8.48 -28.76
C ARG A 284 2.32 9.30 -27.52
N TYR A 285 1.35 9.39 -26.60
CA TYR A 285 1.54 10.01 -25.29
C TYR A 285 1.72 8.96 -24.21
N TYR A 286 2.65 9.21 -23.29
CA TYR A 286 2.99 8.32 -22.19
C TYR A 286 2.90 9.05 -20.85
N LEU A 287 2.52 8.31 -19.81
CA LEU A 287 2.92 8.63 -18.45
C LEU A 287 4.30 8.03 -18.21
N VAL A 288 5.20 8.80 -17.63
CA VAL A 288 6.60 8.42 -17.44
C VAL A 288 7.01 8.69 -16.00
N ARG A 289 7.81 7.78 -15.43
CA ARG A 289 8.56 8.01 -14.19
C ARG A 289 10.01 7.60 -14.34
N THR A 290 10.90 8.45 -13.84
CA THR A 290 12.36 8.27 -13.93
C THR A 290 12.97 8.41 -12.54
N PHE A 291 13.80 7.46 -12.14
CA PHE A 291 14.44 7.40 -10.83
C PHE A 291 15.96 7.21 -10.96
N ARG A 292 16.68 7.75 -9.99
CA ARG A 292 18.09 7.47 -9.75
C ARG A 292 18.19 6.70 -8.44
N SER A 293 19.11 5.75 -8.38
CA SER A 293 19.38 5.07 -7.12
C SER A 293 20.07 6.03 -6.14
N PRO A 294 19.75 5.97 -4.84
CA PRO A 294 20.56 6.62 -3.81
C PRO A 294 21.94 5.94 -3.60
N GLY A 295 22.17 4.79 -4.26
CA GLY A 295 23.33 3.94 -4.05
C GLY A 295 23.08 2.87 -3.01
N TYR A 296 24.00 1.90 -2.94
CA TYR A 296 23.95 0.77 -2.01
C TYR A 296 25.31 0.64 -1.29
N GLN A 297 25.30 0.66 0.04
CA GLN A 297 26.51 0.56 0.89
C GLN A 297 27.68 1.48 0.45
N GLY A 298 27.36 2.69 -0.01
CA GLY A 298 28.34 3.68 -0.47
C GLY A 298 28.72 3.59 -1.95
N TYR A 299 28.24 2.55 -2.67
CA TYR A 299 28.38 2.44 -4.11
C TYR A 299 27.18 3.09 -4.83
N PRO A 300 27.40 4.16 -5.63
CA PRO A 300 26.30 4.90 -6.26
C PRO A 300 25.76 4.25 -7.55
N GLY A 301 26.38 3.16 -8.03
CA GLY A 301 26.14 2.65 -9.37
C GLY A 301 26.96 3.36 -10.45
N PRO A 302 26.92 2.87 -11.71
CA PRO A 302 27.57 3.54 -12.82
C PRO A 302 27.01 4.95 -13.02
N ALA A 303 27.90 5.89 -13.34
CA ALA A 303 27.59 7.31 -13.33
C ALA A 303 26.38 7.64 -14.24
N GLY A 304 25.38 8.27 -13.65
CA GLY A 304 24.23 8.81 -14.37
C GLY A 304 23.15 7.82 -14.77
N TRP A 305 23.30 6.53 -14.42
CA TRP A 305 22.28 5.51 -14.68
C TRP A 305 20.95 5.79 -13.98
N GLN A 306 19.85 5.50 -14.66
CA GLN A 306 18.50 5.81 -14.21
C GLN A 306 17.54 4.69 -14.61
N GLY A 307 16.60 4.36 -13.74
CA GLY A 307 15.49 3.47 -14.06
C GLY A 307 14.31 4.29 -14.54
N GLN A 308 13.64 3.84 -15.60
CA GLN A 308 12.47 4.51 -16.15
C GLN A 308 11.37 3.50 -16.51
N VAL A 309 10.13 3.89 -16.27
CA VAL A 309 8.96 3.16 -16.80
C VAL A 309 8.05 4.13 -17.53
N MET A 310 7.58 3.69 -18.70
CA MET A 310 6.66 4.42 -19.56
C MET A 310 5.40 3.58 -19.78
N ILE A 311 4.22 4.18 -19.66
CA ILE A 311 2.96 3.51 -19.99
C ILE A 311 2.15 4.39 -20.96
N PRO A 312 1.68 3.84 -22.11
CA PRO A 312 0.84 4.60 -23.04
C PRO A 312 -0.45 5.06 -22.37
N VAL A 313 -0.82 6.33 -22.53
CA VAL A 313 -1.98 6.92 -21.84
C VAL A 313 -3.30 6.28 -22.28
N ASP A 314 -3.38 5.77 -23.52
CA ASP A 314 -4.55 5.09 -24.09
C ASP A 314 -4.90 3.75 -23.41
N ILE A 315 -3.95 3.17 -22.68
CA ILE A 315 -4.15 1.91 -21.94
C ILE A 315 -3.89 2.05 -20.44
N ALA A 316 -3.26 3.15 -20.01
CA ALA A 316 -2.89 3.40 -18.61
C ALA A 316 -4.06 3.29 -17.62
N PHE A 317 -5.28 3.60 -18.05
CA PHE A 317 -6.47 3.65 -17.20
C PHE A 317 -7.48 2.52 -17.45
N ASN A 318 -7.17 1.56 -18.34
CA ASN A 318 -8.08 0.49 -18.74
C ASN A 318 -8.14 -0.68 -17.74
N GLY A 319 -7.39 -0.62 -16.63
CA GLY A 319 -7.36 -1.68 -15.63
C GLY A 319 -8.63 -1.73 -14.77
N THR A 320 -9.42 -2.80 -14.93
CA THR A 320 -10.55 -3.16 -14.08
C THR A 320 -10.05 -3.68 -12.72
N GLY A 321 -9.97 -2.80 -11.72
CA GLY A 321 -9.79 -3.18 -10.31
C GLY A 321 -11.06 -3.77 -9.67
N ALA A 322 -12.08 -4.14 -10.46
CA ALA A 322 -13.41 -4.50 -9.98
C ALA A 322 -13.45 -5.84 -9.21
N ASP A 323 -12.55 -6.78 -9.48
CA ASP A 323 -12.60 -8.12 -8.87
C ASP A 323 -11.94 -8.21 -7.48
N ALA A 324 -10.99 -7.33 -7.16
CA ALA A 324 -10.19 -7.44 -5.92
C ALA A 324 -11.02 -7.28 -4.64
N LEU A 325 -12.15 -6.56 -4.74
CA LEU A 325 -13.07 -6.28 -3.63
C LEU A 325 -14.45 -6.93 -3.80
N ALA A 326 -14.70 -7.66 -4.89
CA ALA A 326 -15.98 -8.33 -5.13
C ALA A 326 -16.34 -9.36 -4.04
N ASN A 327 -15.33 -9.87 -3.33
CA ASN A 327 -15.46 -10.84 -2.24
C ASN A 327 -15.39 -10.21 -0.83
N LEU A 328 -15.34 -8.88 -0.70
CA LEU A 328 -15.27 -8.24 0.60
C LEU A 328 -16.62 -8.33 1.32
N ALA A 329 -16.60 -8.74 2.59
CA ALA A 329 -17.80 -8.68 3.42
C ALA A 329 -18.30 -7.23 3.52
N PRO A 330 -19.61 -6.97 3.34
CA PRO A 330 -20.17 -5.60 3.38
C PRO A 330 -19.79 -4.81 4.64
N GLU A 331 -19.66 -5.50 5.77
CA GLU A 331 -19.29 -4.93 7.06
C GLU A 331 -17.86 -4.38 7.06
N ILE A 332 -16.91 -5.09 6.45
CA ILE A 332 -15.51 -4.65 6.33
C ILE A 332 -15.45 -3.44 5.39
N GLY A 333 -16.22 -3.47 4.29
CA GLY A 333 -16.27 -2.36 3.33
C GLY A 333 -16.78 -1.08 3.98
N ALA A 334 -17.87 -1.17 4.76
CA ALA A 334 -18.42 -0.05 5.50
C ALA A 334 -17.47 0.46 6.61
N GLY A 335 -16.81 -0.47 7.32
CA GLY A 335 -15.81 -0.14 8.34
C GLY A 335 -14.60 0.60 7.75
N LEU A 336 -14.05 0.12 6.63
CA LEU A 336 -12.97 0.78 5.91
C LEU A 336 -13.36 2.17 5.42
N LEU A 337 -14.57 2.31 4.87
CA LEU A 337 -15.05 3.60 4.37
C LEU A 337 -15.17 4.64 5.50
N SER A 338 -15.44 4.20 6.74
CA SER A 338 -15.44 5.09 7.91
C SER A 338 -14.05 5.65 8.24
N HIS A 339 -12.99 5.01 7.75
CA HIS A 339 -11.60 5.46 7.86
C HIS A 339 -11.08 6.13 6.58
N ALA A 340 -11.96 6.54 5.66
CA ALA A 340 -11.56 7.20 4.41
C ALA A 340 -10.59 8.37 4.62
N SER A 341 -10.75 9.14 5.70
CA SER A 341 -9.85 10.25 6.04
C SER A 341 -8.39 9.86 6.28
N SER A 342 -8.12 8.60 6.67
CA SER A 342 -6.77 8.11 6.95
C SER A 342 -5.95 7.83 5.68
N PHE A 343 -6.60 7.45 4.58
CA PHE A 343 -5.94 7.08 3.33
C PHE A 343 -6.36 7.93 2.11
N CYS A 344 -7.48 8.66 2.17
CA CYS A 344 -7.93 9.61 1.16
C CYS A 344 -8.79 10.74 1.76
N SER A 345 -8.17 11.87 2.13
CA SER A 345 -8.88 13.01 2.73
C SER A 345 -9.92 13.63 1.79
N SER A 346 -9.63 13.71 0.49
CA SER A 346 -10.57 14.25 -0.50
C SER A 346 -11.85 13.41 -0.62
N LEU A 347 -11.75 12.08 -0.46
CA LEU A 347 -12.91 11.20 -0.44
C LEU A 347 -13.81 11.48 0.78
N ASP A 348 -13.22 11.63 1.97
CA ASP A 348 -13.96 11.97 3.20
C ASP A 348 -14.69 13.32 3.08
N GLU A 349 -14.04 14.33 2.48
CA GLU A 349 -14.67 15.63 2.20
C GLU A 349 -15.85 15.51 1.24
N ILE A 350 -15.71 14.76 0.14
CA ILE A 350 -16.78 14.50 -0.83
C ILE A 350 -17.95 13.76 -0.16
N MET A 351 -17.68 12.75 0.67
CA MET A 351 -18.71 12.00 1.40
C MET A 351 -19.51 12.89 2.35
N LYS A 352 -18.83 13.74 3.13
CA LYS A 352 -19.46 14.69 4.05
C LYS A 352 -20.30 15.72 3.29
N ALA A 353 -19.77 16.27 2.21
CA ALA A 353 -20.47 17.24 1.39
C ALA A 353 -21.70 16.62 0.67
N ASN A 354 -21.60 15.38 0.18
CA ASN A 354 -22.73 14.65 -0.41
C ASN A 354 -23.84 14.43 0.62
N SER A 355 -23.48 13.99 1.83
CA SER A 355 -24.44 13.77 2.93
C SER A 355 -25.15 15.08 3.34
N ALA A 356 -24.40 16.19 3.40
CA ALA A 356 -24.98 17.51 3.70
C ALA A 356 -25.91 18.02 2.60
N ALA A 357 -25.57 17.79 1.33
CA ALA A 357 -26.40 18.15 0.18
C ALA A 357 -27.69 17.32 0.13
N ALA A 358 -27.58 16.01 0.36
CA ALA A 358 -28.71 15.09 0.48
C ALA A 358 -29.69 15.51 1.58
N GLY A 359 -29.19 15.75 2.79
CA GLY A 359 -30.01 16.21 3.92
C GLY A 359 -30.68 17.57 3.66
N THR A 360 -30.04 18.45 2.89
CA THR A 360 -30.62 19.73 2.50
C THR A 360 -31.79 19.57 1.53
N ILE A 361 -31.65 18.73 0.49
CA ILE A 361 -32.79 18.41 -0.41
C ILE A 361 -33.92 17.78 0.37
N GLN A 362 -33.62 16.78 1.21
CA GLN A 362 -34.63 16.06 1.95
C GLN A 362 -35.44 17.03 2.83
N ARG A 363 -34.76 17.95 3.53
CA ARG A 363 -35.42 19.00 4.32
C ARG A 363 -36.25 19.96 3.48
N ILE A 364 -35.79 20.37 2.29
CA ILE A 364 -36.57 21.24 1.38
C ILE A 364 -37.86 20.55 0.94
N VAL A 365 -37.76 19.30 0.50
CA VAL A 365 -38.90 18.47 0.09
C VAL A 365 -39.86 18.26 1.25
N TRP A 366 -39.32 17.94 2.42
CA TRP A 366 -40.09 17.66 3.64
C TRP A 366 -40.85 18.89 4.13
N ASN A 367 -40.19 20.05 4.24
CA ASN A 367 -40.85 21.33 4.56
C ASN A 367 -41.88 21.72 3.50
N GLY A 368 -41.60 21.46 2.22
CA GLY A 368 -42.56 21.70 1.13
C GLY A 368 -43.82 20.82 1.24
N HIS A 369 -43.67 19.55 1.62
CA HIS A 369 -44.80 18.66 1.86
C HIS A 369 -45.61 19.06 3.10
N LEU A 370 -44.97 19.56 4.16
CA LEU A 370 -45.69 20.15 5.29
C LEU A 370 -46.56 21.35 4.87
N LEU A 371 -46.00 22.27 4.07
CA LEU A 371 -46.73 23.46 3.60
C LEU A 371 -47.93 23.12 2.70
N THR A 372 -47.84 22.01 1.95
CA THR A 372 -48.90 21.55 1.05
C THR A 372 -49.89 20.60 1.73
N SER A 373 -49.70 20.28 3.02
CA SER A 373 -50.60 19.41 3.79
C SER A 373 -51.99 20.05 3.97
N GLY A 374 -53.05 19.25 3.78
CA GLY A 374 -54.44 19.67 4.03
C GLY A 374 -55.07 20.72 3.10
N GLN A 375 -54.42 21.18 2.02
CA GLN A 375 -54.96 22.24 1.13
C GLN A 375 -55.14 21.78 -0.33
N SER A 376 -56.23 22.23 -0.98
CA SER A 376 -56.60 21.88 -2.37
C SER A 376 -56.52 23.10 -3.32
N GLY A 377 -55.90 22.94 -4.50
CA GLY A 377 -55.77 23.99 -5.53
C GLY A 377 -54.36 24.09 -6.15
N GLU A 378 -53.87 25.33 -6.37
CA GLU A 378 -52.56 25.64 -6.99
C GLU A 378 -51.35 24.95 -6.31
N LEU A 379 -51.47 24.59 -5.03
CA LEU A 379 -50.50 23.82 -4.24
C LEU A 379 -50.29 22.38 -4.75
N GLN A 380 -51.19 21.83 -5.55
CA GLN A 380 -51.01 20.51 -6.17
C GLN A 380 -49.95 20.52 -7.29
N LYS A 381 -49.76 21.67 -7.97
CA LYS A 381 -48.66 21.87 -8.92
C LYS A 381 -47.31 21.89 -8.19
N LEU A 382 -47.26 22.55 -7.02
CA LEU A 382 -46.08 22.56 -6.15
C LEU A 382 -45.73 21.16 -5.65
N LYS A 383 -46.73 20.36 -5.26
CA LYS A 383 -46.53 18.95 -4.86
C LYS A 383 -45.84 18.13 -5.96
N SER A 384 -46.28 18.24 -7.22
CA SER A 384 -45.63 17.57 -8.35
C SER A 384 -44.17 18.03 -8.56
N ILE A 385 -43.87 19.31 -8.33
CA ILE A 385 -42.49 19.83 -8.39
C ILE A 385 -41.65 19.24 -7.25
N LEU A 386 -42.18 19.15 -6.03
CA LEU A 386 -41.50 18.56 -4.88
C LEU A 386 -41.22 17.07 -5.10
N ASP A 387 -42.15 16.33 -5.69
CA ASP A 387 -41.96 14.92 -6.07
C ASP A 387 -40.81 14.79 -7.09
N GLN A 388 -40.74 15.68 -8.09
CA GLN A 388 -39.63 15.72 -9.07
C GLN A 388 -38.28 16.11 -8.44
N ILE A 389 -38.27 17.04 -7.48
CA ILE A 389 -37.08 17.40 -6.69
C ILE A 389 -36.60 16.19 -5.88
N SER A 390 -37.53 15.46 -5.24
CA SER A 390 -37.22 14.25 -4.47
C SER A 390 -36.64 13.15 -5.35
N GLU A 391 -37.27 12.85 -6.49
CA GLU A 391 -36.81 11.85 -7.46
C GLU A 391 -35.41 12.19 -7.99
N THR A 392 -35.20 13.44 -8.43
CA THR A 392 -33.91 13.90 -8.97
C THR A 392 -32.82 13.92 -7.89
N GLY A 393 -33.17 14.29 -6.66
CA GLY A 393 -32.28 14.23 -5.49
C GLY A 393 -31.85 12.81 -5.14
N ASN A 394 -32.80 11.87 -5.08
CA ASN A 394 -32.51 10.46 -4.83
C ASN A 394 -31.62 9.86 -5.92
N ARG A 395 -31.89 10.17 -7.19
CA ARG A 395 -31.06 9.72 -8.32
C ARG A 395 -29.65 10.31 -8.27
N SER A 396 -29.52 11.59 -7.90
CA SER A 396 -28.23 12.25 -7.69
C SER A 396 -27.45 11.57 -6.57
N ASN A 397 -28.06 11.36 -5.40
CA ASN A 397 -27.44 10.70 -4.26
C ASN A 397 -26.97 9.27 -4.59
N ALA A 398 -27.79 8.50 -5.31
CA ALA A 398 -27.43 7.15 -5.73
C ALA A 398 -26.21 7.14 -6.66
N LEU A 399 -26.14 8.08 -7.60
CA LEU A 399 -25.00 8.22 -8.50
C LEU A 399 -23.73 8.66 -7.74
N PHE A 400 -23.81 9.64 -6.84
CA PHE A 400 -22.67 10.02 -6.00
C PHE A 400 -22.18 8.86 -5.12
N ALA A 401 -23.10 8.10 -4.50
CA ALA A 401 -22.75 6.95 -3.69
C ALA A 401 -22.01 5.88 -4.51
N GLN A 402 -22.47 5.60 -5.73
CA GLN A 402 -21.78 4.68 -6.63
C GLN A 402 -20.39 5.19 -7.01
N SER A 403 -20.26 6.45 -7.41
CA SER A 403 -18.96 7.01 -7.80
C SER A 403 -17.96 7.10 -6.64
N ILE A 404 -18.45 7.38 -5.42
CA ILE A 404 -17.66 7.31 -4.18
C ILE A 404 -17.14 5.88 -3.96
N HIS A 405 -17.99 4.88 -4.17
CA HIS A 405 -17.62 3.48 -4.07
C HIS A 405 -16.57 3.10 -5.12
N ASP A 406 -16.72 3.53 -6.37
CA ASP A 406 -15.76 3.29 -7.45
C ASP A 406 -14.40 3.96 -7.19
N LEU A 407 -14.41 5.18 -6.64
CA LEU A 407 -13.21 5.89 -6.20
C LEU A 407 -12.51 5.13 -5.06
N PHE A 408 -13.28 4.69 -4.06
CA PHE A 408 -12.78 3.90 -2.94
C PHE A 408 -12.13 2.59 -3.41
N HIS A 409 -12.78 1.86 -4.34
CA HIS A 409 -12.20 0.67 -4.98
C HIS A 409 -10.88 0.96 -5.68
N THR A 410 -10.80 2.09 -6.39
CA THR A 410 -9.59 2.50 -7.10
C THR A 410 -8.42 2.75 -6.15
N VAL A 411 -8.68 3.43 -5.02
CA VAL A 411 -7.66 3.73 -4.00
C VAL A 411 -7.18 2.44 -3.32
N LEU A 412 -8.10 1.56 -2.91
CA LEU A 412 -7.73 0.29 -2.27
C LEU A 412 -6.98 -0.65 -3.20
N SER A 413 -7.45 -0.78 -4.46
CA SER A 413 -6.76 -1.57 -5.48
C SER A 413 -5.33 -1.08 -5.72
N SER A 414 -5.10 0.24 -5.61
CA SER A 414 -3.76 0.83 -5.69
C SER A 414 -2.87 0.35 -4.54
N GLY A 415 -3.31 0.51 -3.29
CA GLY A 415 -2.55 0.07 -2.13
C GLY A 415 -2.27 -1.44 -2.12
N MET A 416 -3.24 -2.24 -2.56
CA MET A 416 -3.08 -3.69 -2.71
C MET A 416 -1.99 -4.07 -3.72
N ARG A 417 -1.93 -3.39 -4.87
CA ARG A 417 -0.85 -3.60 -5.85
C ARG A 417 0.49 -3.16 -5.29
N ASP A 418 0.53 -2.01 -4.60
CA ASP A 418 1.76 -1.51 -3.99
C ASP A 418 2.31 -2.49 -2.92
N ALA A 419 1.45 -3.04 -2.07
CA ALA A 419 1.83 -4.02 -1.06
C ALA A 419 2.32 -5.34 -1.69
N GLN A 420 1.60 -5.86 -2.70
CA GLN A 420 2.02 -7.04 -3.45
C GLN A 420 3.38 -6.83 -4.10
N PHE A 421 3.56 -5.71 -4.79
CA PHE A 421 4.80 -5.37 -5.48
C PHE A 421 5.98 -5.21 -4.51
N THR A 422 5.74 -4.58 -3.36
CA THR A 422 6.74 -4.45 -2.29
C THR A 422 7.13 -5.83 -1.74
N SER A 423 6.17 -6.72 -1.50
CA SER A 423 6.47 -8.09 -1.04
C SER A 423 7.28 -8.88 -2.07
N HIS A 424 7.01 -8.69 -3.38
CA HIS A 424 7.74 -9.35 -4.45
C HIS A 424 9.21 -8.89 -4.50
N LEU A 425 9.45 -7.58 -4.40
CA LEU A 425 10.80 -7.04 -4.30
C LEU A 425 11.57 -7.67 -3.14
N LEU A 426 10.94 -7.77 -1.97
CA LEU A 426 11.61 -8.27 -0.77
C LEU A 426 12.11 -9.71 -0.95
N VAL A 427 11.34 -10.60 -1.59
CA VAL A 427 11.81 -11.96 -1.88
C VAL A 427 12.88 -12.00 -2.98
N ASP A 428 12.81 -11.15 -4.01
CA ASP A 428 13.85 -11.07 -5.05
C ASP A 428 15.19 -10.58 -4.46
N LEU A 429 15.13 -9.55 -3.60
CA LEU A 429 16.31 -9.06 -2.87
C LEU A 429 16.89 -10.12 -1.92
N LEU A 430 16.02 -10.91 -1.28
CA LEU A 430 16.42 -12.01 -0.41
C LEU A 430 17.13 -13.10 -1.21
N ASP A 431 16.52 -13.62 -2.26
CA ASP A 431 17.07 -14.75 -3.02
C ASP A 431 18.40 -14.38 -3.70
N ARG A 432 18.52 -13.17 -4.24
CA ARG A 432 19.79 -12.64 -4.77
C ARG A 432 20.86 -12.52 -3.70
N ASN A 433 20.48 -12.09 -2.50
CA ASN A 433 21.42 -12.05 -1.39
C ASN A 433 21.86 -13.47 -1.00
N LEU A 434 20.94 -14.41 -0.81
CA LEU A 434 21.26 -15.77 -0.38
C LEU A 434 22.03 -16.59 -1.45
N TYR A 435 21.81 -16.30 -2.74
CA TYR A 435 22.55 -16.85 -3.87
C TYR A 435 24.07 -16.67 -3.70
N GLU A 436 24.52 -15.44 -3.47
CA GLU A 436 25.95 -15.13 -3.35
C GLU A 436 26.60 -15.89 -2.17
N ARG A 437 25.86 -16.21 -1.09
CA ARG A 437 26.42 -16.96 0.05
C ARG A 437 26.64 -18.43 -0.30
N SER A 438 25.76 -18.98 -1.14
CA SER A 438 25.97 -20.30 -1.72
C SER A 438 27.19 -20.33 -2.63
N ASP A 439 27.48 -19.25 -3.34
CA ASP A 439 28.64 -19.15 -4.23
C ASP A 439 29.94 -19.00 -3.43
N ASP A 440 29.93 -18.12 -2.42
CA ASP A 440 31.07 -17.81 -1.56
C ASP A 440 31.59 -19.06 -0.84
N CYS A 441 30.70 -19.85 -0.22
CA CYS A 441 31.13 -21.06 0.50
C CYS A 441 31.79 -22.07 -0.45
N ARG A 442 31.22 -22.26 -1.65
CA ARG A 442 31.74 -23.18 -2.67
C ARG A 442 33.07 -22.71 -3.23
N TRP A 443 33.22 -21.41 -3.45
CA TRP A 443 34.45 -20.84 -3.97
C TRP A 443 35.58 -20.89 -2.95
N TRP A 444 35.32 -20.53 -1.69
CA TRP A 444 36.33 -20.55 -0.64
C TRP A 444 36.78 -21.96 -0.27
N ALA A 445 35.92 -22.98 -0.43
CA ALA A 445 36.32 -24.38 -0.31
C ALA A 445 37.40 -24.81 -1.34
N LEU A 446 37.55 -24.07 -2.45
CA LEU A 446 38.60 -24.29 -3.47
C LEU A 446 39.91 -23.55 -3.18
N THR A 447 40.02 -22.86 -2.04
CA THR A 447 41.25 -22.18 -1.63
C THR A 447 42.38 -23.19 -1.42
N THR A 448 43.44 -23.03 -2.21
CA THR A 448 44.58 -23.98 -2.27
C THR A 448 45.22 -24.19 -0.90
N GLU A 449 45.44 -23.10 -0.16
CA GLU A 449 46.05 -23.10 1.17
C GLU A 449 45.22 -23.90 2.18
N LEU A 450 43.89 -23.76 2.14
CA LEU A 450 42.99 -24.48 3.06
C LEU A 450 42.96 -25.98 2.73
N ARG A 451 42.85 -26.32 1.44
CA ARG A 451 42.88 -27.72 0.97
C ARG A 451 44.20 -28.40 1.30
N ALA A 452 45.33 -27.71 1.07
CA ALA A 452 46.66 -28.23 1.39
C ALA A 452 46.79 -28.52 2.89
N ALA A 453 46.39 -27.56 3.75
CA ALA A 453 46.42 -27.72 5.20
C ALA A 453 45.57 -28.91 5.67
N LEU A 454 44.34 -29.06 5.16
CA LEU A 454 43.45 -30.15 5.55
C LEU A 454 43.82 -31.52 4.96
N SER A 455 44.61 -31.54 3.88
CA SER A 455 45.12 -32.79 3.30
C SER A 455 46.29 -33.39 4.09
N LEU A 456 46.92 -32.62 4.99
CA LEU A 456 48.01 -33.10 5.83
C LEU A 456 47.50 -34.03 6.94
N PRO A 457 48.19 -35.16 7.22
CA PRO A 457 47.82 -36.08 8.29
C PRO A 457 48.05 -35.51 9.69
N VAL A 458 49.03 -34.60 9.84
CA VAL A 458 49.30 -33.85 11.08
C VAL A 458 49.48 -32.38 10.70
N ARG A 459 48.81 -31.49 11.45
CA ARG A 459 48.80 -30.04 11.20
C ARG A 459 49.55 -29.36 12.33
N ASP A 460 50.68 -28.75 12.00
CA ASP A 460 51.48 -28.00 12.98
C ASP A 460 50.89 -26.59 13.22
N ALA A 461 51.41 -25.92 14.25
CA ALA A 461 50.95 -24.58 14.61
C ALA A 461 51.17 -23.55 13.48
N ALA A 462 52.24 -23.70 12.69
CA ALA A 462 52.53 -22.81 11.58
C ALA A 462 51.52 -22.95 10.43
N THR A 463 51.11 -24.18 10.11
CA THR A 463 50.07 -24.45 9.12
C THR A 463 48.74 -23.84 9.56
N MET A 464 48.36 -24.03 10.83
CA MET A 464 47.10 -23.48 11.35
C MET A 464 47.11 -21.96 11.47
N ASP A 465 48.25 -21.33 11.76
CA ASP A 465 48.42 -19.88 11.70
C ASP A 465 48.20 -19.34 10.27
N GLY A 466 48.73 -20.04 9.25
CA GLY A 466 48.46 -19.72 7.85
C GLY A 466 46.98 -19.80 7.48
N VAL A 467 46.30 -20.87 7.91
CA VAL A 467 44.85 -21.04 7.74
C VAL A 467 44.07 -19.89 8.39
N ASN A 468 44.39 -19.55 9.64
CA ASN A 468 43.70 -18.47 10.37
C ASN A 468 43.90 -17.10 9.68
N LYS A 469 45.08 -16.83 9.13
CA LYS A 469 45.35 -15.61 8.36
C LYS A 469 44.49 -15.53 7.10
N VAL A 470 44.36 -16.64 6.36
CA VAL A 470 43.51 -16.71 5.17
C VAL A 470 42.05 -16.47 5.54
N LEU A 471 41.52 -17.18 6.55
CA LEU A 471 40.13 -16.99 6.96
C LEU A 471 39.86 -15.56 7.46
N THR A 472 40.76 -15.00 8.27
CA THR A 472 40.63 -13.63 8.80
C THR A 472 40.64 -12.61 7.66
N TYR A 473 41.49 -12.81 6.65
CA TYR A 473 41.52 -11.96 5.46
C TYR A 473 40.19 -12.03 4.70
N ILE A 474 39.69 -13.25 4.41
CA ILE A 474 38.40 -13.44 3.71
C ILE A 474 37.26 -12.76 4.48
N ASN A 475 37.15 -13.00 5.79
CA ASN A 475 36.06 -12.44 6.59
C ASN A 475 36.14 -10.91 6.71
N GLY A 476 37.35 -10.32 6.64
CA GLY A 476 37.52 -8.87 6.67
C GLY A 476 37.07 -8.15 5.38
N LEU A 477 36.87 -8.89 4.28
CA LEU A 477 36.43 -8.33 3.00
C LEU A 477 34.90 -8.23 2.89
N TYR A 478 34.16 -9.04 3.66
CA TYR A 478 32.71 -9.17 3.55
C TYR A 478 32.05 -8.89 4.90
N THR A 479 31.30 -7.79 5.01
CA THR A 479 30.63 -7.41 6.26
C THR A 479 29.36 -8.22 6.55
N VAL A 480 28.94 -9.07 5.61
CA VAL A 480 27.72 -9.89 5.70
C VAL A 480 27.93 -11.20 6.47
N TYR A 481 29.16 -11.50 6.88
CA TYR A 481 29.51 -12.68 7.64
C TYR A 481 30.03 -12.32 9.02
N THR A 482 29.49 -12.96 10.05
CA THR A 482 30.05 -12.83 11.40
C THR A 482 31.22 -13.77 11.62
N ARG A 483 31.20 -14.92 10.95
CA ARG A 483 32.19 -15.98 11.17
C ARG A 483 32.36 -16.86 9.95
N ILE A 484 33.61 -17.28 9.74
CA ILE A 484 34.01 -18.34 8.81
C ILE A 484 34.83 -19.34 9.62
N PHE A 485 34.53 -20.63 9.48
CA PHE A 485 35.23 -21.68 10.21
C PHE A 485 35.52 -22.88 9.32
N LEU A 486 36.55 -23.64 9.68
CA LEU A 486 36.95 -24.87 9.03
C LEU A 486 36.88 -26.02 10.02
N TYR A 487 36.42 -27.16 9.53
CA TYR A 487 36.35 -28.40 10.29
C TYR A 487 36.93 -29.57 9.50
N ASP A 488 37.44 -30.57 10.22
CA ASP A 488 37.94 -31.79 9.60
C ASP A 488 36.81 -32.74 9.17
N ARG A 489 37.19 -33.90 8.65
CA ARG A 489 36.27 -34.93 8.18
C ARG A 489 35.38 -35.51 9.29
N ASP A 490 35.83 -35.47 10.54
CA ASP A 490 35.07 -35.93 11.71
C ASP A 490 34.20 -34.80 12.31
N GLY A 491 34.23 -33.61 11.69
CA GLY A 491 33.44 -32.46 12.06
C GLY A 491 34.06 -31.58 13.13
N VAL A 492 35.29 -31.85 13.58
CA VAL A 492 35.97 -31.05 14.61
C VAL A 492 36.35 -29.70 14.02
N ILE A 493 35.94 -28.61 14.65
CA ILE A 493 36.27 -27.24 14.25
C ILE A 493 37.73 -26.96 14.60
N LEU A 494 38.52 -26.64 13.59
CA LEU A 494 39.97 -26.46 13.69
C LEU A 494 40.43 -25.02 13.62
N ALA A 495 39.66 -24.17 12.93
CA ALA A 495 39.95 -22.76 12.73
C ALA A 495 38.65 -21.98 12.62
N THR A 496 38.61 -20.78 13.15
CA THR A 496 37.44 -19.90 13.10
C THR A 496 37.86 -18.44 13.14
N THR A 497 37.15 -17.58 12.41
CA THR A 497 37.26 -16.12 12.54
C THR A 497 36.46 -15.61 13.74
N GLY A 498 36.68 -14.36 14.14
CA GLY A 498 36.06 -13.76 15.33
C GLY A 498 36.87 -13.94 16.63
N GLY A 499 38.12 -14.39 16.52
CA GLY A 499 39.07 -14.72 17.61
C GLY A 499 39.43 -13.66 18.66
N SER A 500 38.94 -12.41 18.53
CA SER A 500 39.37 -11.28 19.38
C SER A 500 38.43 -11.00 20.56
N THR A 501 37.19 -11.52 20.53
CA THR A 501 36.25 -11.43 21.66
C THR A 501 36.24 -12.75 22.44
N ALA A 502 35.99 -12.67 23.75
CA ALA A 502 36.17 -13.76 24.74
C ALA A 502 35.43 -15.10 24.45
N GLY A 503 34.62 -15.21 23.39
CA GLY A 503 33.86 -16.41 23.01
C GLY A 503 34.55 -17.35 22.01
N ALA A 504 35.54 -16.90 21.24
CA ALA A 504 36.14 -17.73 20.17
C ALA A 504 36.94 -18.95 20.67
N SER A 505 37.40 -18.90 21.93
CA SER A 505 38.11 -20.02 22.58
C SER A 505 37.18 -21.20 22.91
N VAL A 506 35.86 -21.02 22.88
CA VAL A 506 34.90 -22.06 23.27
C VAL A 506 34.60 -23.03 22.11
N LEU A 507 34.70 -22.58 20.86
CA LEU A 507 34.29 -23.34 19.68
C LEU A 507 35.41 -24.16 19.02
N LEU A 508 36.68 -23.85 19.30
CA LEU A 508 37.79 -24.63 18.76
C LEU A 508 37.84 -26.00 19.45
N GLY A 509 37.81 -27.07 18.65
CA GLY A 509 37.72 -28.44 19.14
C GLY A 509 36.31 -28.96 19.35
N ASP A 510 35.28 -28.11 19.25
CA ASP A 510 33.89 -28.55 19.19
C ASP A 510 33.56 -29.18 17.83
N HIS A 511 32.41 -29.85 17.74
CA HIS A 511 31.94 -30.46 16.51
C HIS A 511 30.84 -29.62 15.85
N VAL A 512 30.86 -29.58 14.52
CA VAL A 512 29.69 -29.14 13.75
C VAL A 512 28.51 -30.07 13.96
N ASP A 513 27.29 -29.58 13.72
CA ASP A 513 26.09 -30.40 13.80
C ASP A 513 26.22 -31.67 12.94
N ALA A 514 25.85 -32.82 13.53
CA ALA A 514 26.05 -34.13 12.91
C ALA A 514 25.25 -34.30 11.61
N SER A 515 24.07 -33.68 11.51
CA SER A 515 23.24 -33.73 10.30
C SER A 515 23.84 -32.88 9.17
N CYS A 516 24.41 -31.72 9.53
CA CYS A 516 25.16 -30.87 8.61
C CYS A 516 26.41 -31.59 8.09
N LEU A 517 27.21 -32.19 8.98
CA LEU A 517 28.39 -32.98 8.60
C LEU A 517 28.02 -34.11 7.64
N ALA A 518 27.00 -34.89 7.97
CA ALA A 518 26.55 -36.00 7.13
C ALA A 518 26.11 -35.53 5.74
N SER A 519 25.49 -34.34 5.64
CA SER A 519 25.09 -33.73 4.37
C SER A 519 26.29 -33.26 3.55
N VAL A 520 27.27 -32.61 4.19
CA VAL A 520 28.52 -32.16 3.54
C VAL A 520 29.32 -33.34 3.01
N LEU A 521 29.43 -34.44 3.75
CA LEU A 521 30.16 -35.63 3.33
C LEU A 521 29.47 -36.39 2.16
N ARG A 522 28.22 -36.05 1.82
CA ARG A 522 27.49 -36.61 0.67
C ARG A 522 27.58 -35.76 -0.59
N LEU A 523 28.16 -34.56 -0.53
CA LEU A 523 28.30 -33.69 -1.69
C LEU A 523 29.17 -34.39 -2.76
N ALA A 524 28.68 -34.45 -3.99
CA ALA A 524 29.28 -35.20 -5.08
C ALA A 524 30.48 -34.49 -5.71
N ASP A 525 30.40 -33.17 -5.86
CA ASP A 525 31.43 -32.33 -6.48
C ASP A 525 31.59 -30.98 -5.75
N GLY A 526 32.36 -30.05 -6.33
CA GLY A 526 32.61 -28.71 -5.80
C GLY A 526 31.59 -27.64 -6.23
N GLN A 527 30.52 -28.02 -6.93
CA GLN A 527 29.40 -27.15 -7.27
C GLN A 527 28.23 -27.31 -6.29
N GLN A 528 28.19 -28.40 -5.53
CA GLN A 528 27.17 -28.62 -4.51
C GLN A 528 27.57 -28.01 -3.16
N TYR A 529 26.57 -27.67 -2.37
CA TYR A 529 26.70 -27.08 -1.05
C TYR A 529 25.55 -27.56 -0.15
N HIS A 530 25.63 -27.24 1.14
CA HIS A 530 24.58 -27.53 2.11
C HIS A 530 24.30 -26.28 2.95
N VAL A 531 23.03 -26.01 3.25
CA VAL A 531 22.63 -24.91 4.14
C VAL A 531 21.94 -25.52 5.35
N SER A 532 22.29 -25.05 6.54
CA SER A 532 21.58 -25.40 7.76
C SER A 532 20.14 -24.88 7.72
N ALA A 533 19.25 -25.45 8.55
CA ALA A 533 17.98 -24.80 8.84
C ALA A 533 18.21 -23.43 9.49
N PHE A 534 17.25 -22.51 9.35
CA PHE A 534 17.24 -21.24 10.07
C PHE A 534 16.89 -21.50 11.54
N ALA A 535 17.90 -21.70 12.38
CA ALA A 535 17.73 -22.12 13.76
C ALA A 535 18.79 -21.49 14.69
N PRO A 536 18.48 -21.34 16.00
CA PRO A 536 19.45 -20.93 17.02
C PRO A 536 20.74 -21.75 16.95
N THR A 537 21.90 -21.10 17.00
CA THR A 537 23.20 -21.77 16.98
C THR A 537 24.24 -21.01 17.81
N GLU A 538 25.08 -21.74 18.54
CA GLU A 538 26.24 -21.19 19.25
C GLU A 538 27.26 -20.55 18.29
N LEU A 539 27.21 -20.93 17.01
CA LEU A 539 28.02 -20.30 15.96
C LEU A 539 27.62 -18.83 15.71
N TYR A 540 26.47 -18.39 16.21
CA TYR A 540 25.93 -17.04 16.09
C TYR A 540 25.30 -16.58 17.42
N ASP A 541 26.02 -16.82 18.52
CA ASP A 541 25.68 -16.38 19.89
C ASP A 541 24.26 -16.78 20.34
N GLY A 542 23.80 -17.96 19.91
CA GLY A 542 22.48 -18.50 20.23
C GLY A 542 21.33 -17.90 19.43
N ALA A 543 21.59 -16.97 18.51
CA ALA A 543 20.58 -16.39 17.64
C ALA A 543 20.34 -17.26 16.38
N PRO A 544 19.14 -17.21 15.76
CA PRO A 544 18.86 -17.94 14.53
C PRO A 544 19.58 -17.38 13.30
N THR A 545 20.21 -18.25 12.51
CA THR A 545 20.79 -17.87 11.21
C THR A 545 20.91 -19.05 10.25
N TYR A 546 21.30 -18.75 9.01
CA TYR A 546 21.76 -19.73 8.02
C TYR A 546 23.28 -19.91 8.12
N VAL A 547 23.71 -21.17 8.13
CA VAL A 547 25.12 -21.54 7.97
C VAL A 547 25.27 -22.29 6.66
N TYR A 548 26.09 -21.75 5.77
CA TYR A 548 26.38 -22.35 4.47
C TYR A 548 27.66 -23.18 4.57
N HIS A 549 27.59 -24.40 4.05
CA HIS A 549 28.67 -25.38 4.11
C HIS A 549 29.05 -25.86 2.71
N ALA A 550 30.36 -26.00 2.50
CA ALA A 550 30.92 -26.66 1.34
C ALA A 550 32.02 -27.66 1.75
N ALA A 551 32.15 -28.74 0.99
CA ALA A 551 33.14 -29.76 1.26
C ALA A 551 34.54 -29.33 0.82
N LEU A 552 35.53 -29.44 1.71
CA LEU A 552 36.93 -29.33 1.33
C LEU A 552 37.41 -30.68 0.84
N ARG A 553 37.94 -30.68 -0.39
CA ARG A 553 38.43 -31.88 -1.07
C ARG A 553 39.94 -31.92 -1.06
N ASP A 554 40.49 -33.14 -1.00
CA ASP A 554 41.92 -33.40 -0.99
C ASP A 554 42.58 -32.71 -2.19
N ILE A 555 43.77 -32.14 -1.99
CA ILE A 555 44.47 -31.40 -3.05
C ILE A 555 44.88 -32.31 -4.22
N ALA A 556 45.11 -33.60 -3.97
CA ALA A 556 45.53 -34.57 -4.97
C ALA A 556 44.36 -35.38 -5.57
N ASP A 557 43.27 -35.54 -4.83
CA ASP A 557 42.07 -36.27 -5.28
C ASP A 557 40.78 -35.52 -4.91
N ASP A 558 40.19 -34.85 -5.89
CA ASP A 558 38.98 -34.05 -5.72
C ASP A 558 37.75 -34.90 -5.32
N ARG A 559 37.80 -36.23 -5.45
CA ARG A 559 36.72 -37.11 -4.99
C ARG A 559 36.75 -37.34 -3.49
N LYS A 560 37.89 -37.12 -2.83
CA LYS A 560 38.09 -37.38 -1.41
C LYS A 560 37.83 -36.11 -0.60
N ILE A 561 36.78 -36.14 0.22
CA ILE A 561 36.50 -35.06 1.19
C ILE A 561 37.44 -35.20 2.40
N VAL A 562 38.13 -34.10 2.76
CA VAL A 562 39.07 -34.00 3.88
C VAL A 562 38.54 -33.15 5.04
N GLY A 563 37.40 -32.50 4.85
CA GLY A 563 36.71 -31.69 5.84
C GLY A 563 35.69 -30.77 5.17
N GLY A 564 35.40 -29.63 5.80
CA GLY A 564 34.52 -28.63 5.22
C GLY A 564 34.75 -27.24 5.76
N ILE A 565 34.16 -26.27 5.07
CA ILE A 565 34.08 -24.87 5.47
C ILE A 565 32.63 -24.57 5.84
N GLY A 566 32.44 -23.74 6.86
CA GLY A 566 31.17 -23.16 7.24
C GLY A 566 31.27 -21.64 7.28
N ILE A 567 30.29 -20.96 6.70
CA ILE A 567 30.17 -19.51 6.74
C ILE A 567 28.85 -19.15 7.42
N VAL A 568 28.93 -18.28 8.42
CA VAL A 568 27.81 -17.88 9.28
C VAL A 568 27.30 -16.54 8.76
N PHE A 569 26.09 -16.56 8.19
CA PHE A 569 25.44 -15.36 7.67
C PHE A 569 25.04 -14.43 8.83
N ASP A 570 25.28 -13.12 8.70
CA ASP A 570 24.82 -12.13 9.67
C ASP A 570 23.34 -11.78 9.44
N SER A 571 22.47 -12.78 9.65
CA SER A 571 21.06 -12.74 9.23
C SER A 571 20.27 -11.59 9.84
N ALA A 572 20.49 -11.25 11.10
CA ALA A 572 19.67 -10.27 11.81
C ALA A 572 19.75 -8.85 11.18
N PRO A 573 20.92 -8.21 11.05
CA PRO A 573 21.02 -6.91 10.41
C PRO A 573 20.73 -6.98 8.91
N GLU A 574 21.20 -8.01 8.20
CA GLU A 574 21.05 -8.10 6.74
C GLU A 574 19.60 -8.24 6.31
N LEU A 575 18.83 -9.17 6.92
CA LEU A 575 17.41 -9.33 6.60
C LEU A 575 16.60 -8.09 6.98
N LEU A 576 16.89 -7.47 8.13
CA LEU A 576 16.20 -6.25 8.56
C LEU A 576 16.48 -5.07 7.62
N ASN A 577 17.71 -4.94 7.14
CA ASN A 577 18.09 -3.92 6.16
C ASN A 577 17.36 -4.12 4.83
N MET A 578 17.18 -5.37 4.37
CA MET A 578 16.37 -5.66 3.18
C MET A 578 14.92 -5.23 3.37
N LEU A 579 14.30 -5.60 4.49
CA LEU A 579 12.92 -5.20 4.79
C LEU A 579 12.75 -3.68 4.83
N LYS A 580 13.64 -2.97 5.53
CA LYS A 580 13.62 -1.50 5.62
C LYS A 580 13.87 -0.84 4.28
N ALA A 581 14.81 -1.34 3.49
CA ALA A 581 15.09 -0.82 2.15
C ALA A 581 13.88 -0.97 1.23
N GLY A 582 13.17 -2.10 1.28
CA GLY A 582 11.96 -2.32 0.48
C GLY A 582 10.77 -1.44 0.90
N LEU A 583 10.61 -1.17 2.20
CA LEU A 583 9.56 -0.27 2.72
C LEU A 583 9.85 1.23 2.48
N GLY A 584 11.13 1.62 2.44
CA GLY A 584 11.54 3.02 2.35
C GLY A 584 11.07 3.83 3.56
N GLU A 585 10.53 5.03 3.34
CA GLU A 585 10.07 5.93 4.41
C GLU A 585 8.60 5.71 4.86
N ARG A 586 7.95 4.62 4.42
CA ARG A 586 6.52 4.36 4.67
C ARG A 586 6.28 3.89 6.10
N ARG A 587 5.82 4.80 6.98
CA ARG A 587 5.67 4.56 8.43
C ARG A 587 4.46 3.72 8.84
N ASN A 588 3.44 3.62 7.99
CA ASN A 588 2.22 2.84 8.24
C ASN A 588 2.34 1.38 7.75
N MET A 589 3.54 0.97 7.34
CA MET A 589 3.79 -0.37 6.82
C MET A 589 4.71 -1.16 7.74
N SER A 590 4.44 -2.46 7.85
CA SER A 590 5.34 -3.44 8.44
C SER A 590 5.63 -4.55 7.43
N ALA A 591 6.82 -5.14 7.52
CA ALA A 591 7.22 -6.22 6.64
C ALA A 591 7.89 -7.34 7.43
N PHE A 592 7.73 -8.56 6.93
CA PHE A 592 8.23 -9.78 7.55
C PHE A 592 8.73 -10.75 6.48
N PHE A 593 9.77 -11.50 6.82
CA PHE A 593 10.09 -12.77 6.17
C PHE A 593 9.60 -13.89 7.08
N VAL A 594 8.82 -14.83 6.53
CA VAL A 594 8.29 -15.98 7.27
C VAL A 594 8.49 -17.27 6.50
N ASP A 595 8.54 -18.39 7.22
CA ASP A 595 8.51 -19.72 6.60
C ASP A 595 7.06 -20.15 6.23
N ARG A 596 6.93 -21.34 5.64
CA ARG A 596 5.63 -21.96 5.29
C ARG A 596 4.71 -22.23 6.48
N ASN A 597 5.22 -22.23 7.72
CA ASN A 597 4.45 -22.43 8.94
C ASN A 597 3.98 -21.10 9.57
N GLY A 598 4.43 -19.97 9.01
CA GLY A 598 4.23 -18.63 9.53
C GLY A 598 5.22 -18.26 10.64
N ALA A 599 6.30 -19.01 10.82
CA ALA A 599 7.36 -18.65 11.75
C ALA A 599 8.17 -17.47 11.21
N VAL A 600 8.34 -16.43 12.03
CA VAL A 600 9.02 -15.20 11.66
C VAL A 600 10.53 -15.43 11.61
N LEU A 601 11.12 -15.22 10.43
CA LEU A 601 12.57 -15.24 10.21
C LEU A 601 13.17 -13.86 10.50
N CYS A 602 12.45 -12.80 10.11
CA CYS A 602 12.80 -11.40 10.38
C CYS A 602 11.55 -10.53 10.25
N GLY A 603 11.48 -9.41 10.99
CA GLY A 603 10.36 -8.48 10.94
C GLY A 603 10.77 -7.05 11.27
N THR A 604 10.04 -6.07 10.74
CA THR A 604 10.24 -4.65 11.08
C THR A 604 9.46 -4.23 12.32
N ASP A 605 8.44 -4.99 12.71
CA ASP A 605 7.64 -4.75 13.92
C ASP A 605 8.23 -5.56 15.10
N PRO A 606 8.74 -4.90 16.16
CA PRO A 606 9.31 -5.59 17.32
C PRO A 606 8.30 -6.41 18.12
N ALA A 607 6.98 -6.25 17.89
CA ALA A 607 5.95 -7.08 18.53
C ALA A 607 6.01 -8.56 18.07
N TYR A 608 6.65 -8.83 16.93
CA TYR A 608 6.81 -10.16 16.34
C TYR A 608 8.29 -10.54 16.28
N PRO A 609 8.90 -10.98 17.40
CA PRO A 609 10.30 -11.37 17.42
C PRO A 609 10.57 -12.61 16.56
N VAL A 610 11.82 -12.81 16.15
CA VAL A 610 12.25 -13.99 15.38
C VAL A 610 11.87 -15.28 16.11
N GLY A 611 11.34 -16.25 15.37
CA GLY A 611 10.82 -17.53 15.88
C GLY A 611 9.38 -17.47 16.40
N SER A 612 8.80 -16.28 16.59
CA SER A 612 7.36 -16.15 16.85
C SER A 612 6.53 -16.52 15.62
N ARG A 613 5.22 -16.69 15.79
CA ARG A 613 4.31 -17.06 14.69
C ARG A 613 3.45 -15.89 14.28
N LEU A 614 3.51 -15.53 13.01
CA LEU A 614 2.62 -14.57 12.38
C LEU A 614 1.33 -15.28 11.96
N ALA A 615 0.19 -14.81 12.47
CA ALA A 615 -1.11 -15.36 12.09
C ALA A 615 -1.45 -14.95 10.66
N LEU A 616 -1.45 -15.92 9.75
CA LEU A 616 -1.79 -15.75 8.34
C LEU A 616 -2.82 -16.79 7.92
N ASP A 617 -3.65 -16.42 6.95
CA ASP A 617 -4.60 -17.34 6.35
C ASP A 617 -3.86 -18.51 5.69
N SER A 618 -4.44 -19.71 5.79
CA SER A 618 -3.76 -20.94 5.36
C SER A 618 -3.45 -21.00 3.85
N ASP A 619 -4.20 -20.25 3.04
CA ASP A 619 -4.00 -20.15 1.60
C ASP A 619 -2.81 -19.24 1.24
N LEU A 620 -2.54 -18.18 2.03
CA LEU A 620 -1.33 -17.36 1.90
C LEU A 620 -0.05 -18.17 2.12
N LEU A 621 -0.06 -19.06 3.12
CA LEU A 621 1.06 -19.95 3.43
C LEU A 621 1.30 -21.01 2.33
N LYS A 622 0.27 -21.33 1.53
CA LYS A 622 0.29 -22.38 0.49
C LYS A 622 0.50 -21.85 -0.94
N LEU A 623 0.73 -20.56 -1.12
CA LEU A 623 1.03 -19.97 -2.44
C LEU A 623 2.20 -20.68 -3.13
N ALA A 624 2.16 -20.85 -4.44
CA ALA A 624 3.29 -21.48 -5.14
C ALA A 624 4.51 -20.55 -5.15
N ASN A 625 5.71 -21.11 -5.31
CA ASN A 625 6.93 -20.33 -5.45
C ASN A 625 6.82 -19.39 -6.66
N GLY A 626 7.16 -18.12 -6.47
CA GLY A 626 7.01 -17.07 -7.48
C GLY A 626 5.61 -16.44 -7.57
N ASP A 627 4.62 -16.99 -6.90
CA ASP A 627 3.30 -16.37 -6.83
C ASP A 627 3.28 -15.22 -5.80
N SER A 628 2.47 -14.22 -6.13
CA SER A 628 2.21 -13.07 -5.28
C SER A 628 0.70 -12.84 -5.18
N VAL A 629 0.21 -12.41 -4.02
CA VAL A 629 -1.19 -12.03 -3.82
C VAL A 629 -1.28 -10.84 -2.88
N SER A 630 -2.32 -10.04 -3.04
CA SER A 630 -2.72 -9.07 -2.01
C SER A 630 -4.21 -9.16 -1.73
N ARG A 631 -4.58 -8.85 -0.48
CA ARG A 631 -5.97 -8.78 -0.03
C ARG A 631 -6.11 -7.80 1.11
N ILE A 632 -7.35 -7.51 1.47
CA ILE A 632 -7.68 -6.80 2.70
C ILE A 632 -7.96 -7.84 3.78
N THR A 633 -7.45 -7.58 4.99
CA THR A 633 -7.65 -8.44 6.16
C THR A 633 -7.76 -7.59 7.42
N VAL A 634 -8.03 -8.23 8.55
CA VAL A 634 -7.91 -7.64 9.88
C VAL A 634 -6.63 -8.14 10.53
N HIS A 635 -5.76 -7.24 10.93
CA HIS A 635 -4.50 -7.54 11.61
C HIS A 635 -4.35 -6.62 12.83
N ASN A 636 -4.16 -7.19 14.03
CA ASN A 636 -4.06 -6.45 15.30
C ASN A 636 -5.20 -5.46 15.54
N ASP A 637 -6.46 -5.91 15.37
CA ASP A 637 -7.66 -5.06 15.48
C ASP A 637 -7.64 -3.82 14.57
N GLN A 638 -6.91 -3.90 13.46
CA GLN A 638 -6.85 -2.88 12.42
C GLN A 638 -7.25 -3.48 11.08
N TYR A 639 -8.03 -2.75 10.29
CA TYR A 639 -8.14 -3.03 8.87
C TYR A 639 -6.78 -2.82 8.21
N ALA A 640 -6.32 -3.80 7.45
CA ALA A 640 -5.03 -3.75 6.80
C ALA A 640 -5.07 -4.33 5.39
N ILE A 641 -4.22 -3.80 4.51
CA ILE A 641 -3.85 -4.46 3.27
C ILE A 641 -2.70 -5.41 3.60
N VAL A 642 -2.80 -6.65 3.17
CA VAL A 642 -1.69 -7.61 3.21
C VAL A 642 -1.24 -7.94 1.79
N GLY A 643 0.06 -7.82 1.53
CA GLY A 643 0.73 -8.32 0.35
C GLY A 643 1.64 -9.49 0.71
N CYS A 644 1.54 -10.60 -0.01
CA CYS A 644 2.36 -11.79 0.19
C CYS A 644 3.01 -12.21 -1.13
N SER A 645 4.31 -12.53 -1.09
CA SER A 645 5.03 -13.12 -2.21
C SER A 645 5.95 -14.24 -1.74
N VAL A 646 6.03 -15.32 -2.50
CA VAL A 646 6.88 -16.47 -2.18
C VAL A 646 8.15 -16.44 -3.03
N SER A 647 9.30 -16.70 -2.41
CA SER A 647 10.60 -16.83 -3.09
C SER A 647 10.55 -17.76 -4.29
N SER A 648 11.03 -17.29 -5.44
CA SER A 648 11.14 -18.04 -6.70
C SER A 648 12.56 -18.54 -7.00
N GLY A 649 13.55 -18.10 -6.22
CA GLY A 649 14.96 -18.33 -6.50
C GLY A 649 15.56 -17.29 -7.44
N TYR A 650 16.87 -17.39 -7.65
CA TYR A 650 17.62 -16.51 -8.53
C TYR A 650 18.67 -17.32 -9.30
N ARG A 651 18.62 -17.25 -10.64
CA ARG A 651 19.44 -18.07 -11.56
C ARG A 651 19.29 -19.57 -11.25
N GLU A 652 20.37 -20.26 -10.89
CA GLU A 652 20.34 -21.65 -10.47
C GLU A 652 19.85 -21.84 -9.02
N PHE A 653 19.99 -20.83 -8.16
CA PHE A 653 19.72 -20.93 -6.72
C PHE A 653 18.24 -21.07 -6.42
N LYS A 654 17.87 -22.13 -5.70
CA LYS A 654 16.49 -22.59 -5.46
C LYS A 654 15.71 -23.00 -6.70
N VAL A 655 16.31 -22.93 -7.89
CA VAL A 655 15.68 -23.32 -9.16
C VAL A 655 16.17 -24.71 -9.55
N THR A 656 17.47 -24.83 -9.84
CA THR A 656 18.09 -26.06 -10.38
C THR A 656 19.16 -26.68 -9.47
N ASP A 657 19.64 -25.96 -8.45
CA ASP A 657 20.73 -26.37 -7.55
C ASP A 657 20.33 -27.33 -6.41
N SER A 658 19.11 -27.88 -6.45
CA SER A 658 18.49 -28.78 -5.47
C SER A 658 18.20 -28.20 -4.06
N TYR A 659 18.68 -27.00 -3.74
CA TYR A 659 18.34 -26.34 -2.47
C TYR A 659 16.87 -25.89 -2.50
N ARG A 660 16.17 -26.06 -1.37
CA ARG A 660 14.76 -25.68 -1.23
C ARG A 660 14.57 -25.08 0.15
N ASP A 661 14.15 -23.82 0.16
CA ASP A 661 13.81 -23.06 1.35
C ASP A 661 12.81 -21.97 0.94
N ASP A 662 11.56 -22.23 1.26
CA ASP A 662 10.44 -21.39 0.85
C ASP A 662 10.22 -20.29 1.87
N VAL A 663 10.67 -19.09 1.51
CA VAL A 663 10.46 -17.88 2.33
C VAL A 663 9.35 -17.05 1.69
N ILE A 664 8.44 -16.58 2.54
CA ILE A 664 7.34 -15.70 2.17
C ILE A 664 7.65 -14.32 2.71
N ALA A 665 7.71 -13.31 1.84
CA ALA A 665 7.67 -11.92 2.28
C ALA A 665 6.21 -11.51 2.48
N VAL A 666 5.92 -10.92 3.64
CA VAL A 666 4.60 -10.43 4.02
C VAL A 666 4.72 -8.97 4.36
N VAL A 667 3.86 -8.15 3.76
CA VAL A 667 3.81 -6.70 3.96
C VAL A 667 2.40 -6.34 4.42
N PHE A 668 2.29 -5.64 5.54
CA PHE A 668 1.03 -5.06 5.99
C PHE A 668 1.07 -3.54 5.84
N GLU A 669 -0.05 -2.96 5.41
CA GLU A 669 -0.33 -1.54 5.46
C GLU A 669 -1.58 -1.32 6.30
N SER A 670 -1.47 -0.61 7.43
CA SER A 670 -2.63 -0.33 8.28
C SER A 670 -3.48 0.82 7.74
N LEU A 671 -4.80 0.62 7.72
CA LEU A 671 -5.81 1.56 7.25
C LEU A 671 -6.68 2.13 8.38
N GLY A 672 -6.55 1.64 9.62
CA GLY A 672 -7.32 2.13 10.77
C GLY A 672 -7.89 1.01 11.64
N ALA A 673 -8.37 1.36 12.83
CA ALA A 673 -8.92 0.41 13.79
C ALA A 673 -10.21 -0.25 13.28
N VAL A 674 -10.49 -1.49 13.70
CA VAL A 674 -11.78 -2.12 13.41
C VAL A 674 -12.87 -1.40 14.19
N VAL A 675 -13.84 -0.86 13.47
CA VAL A 675 -15.05 -0.27 14.07
C VAL A 675 -16.10 -1.36 14.20
N GLU A 676 -16.53 -1.64 15.43
CA GLU A 676 -17.79 -2.36 15.65
C GLU A 676 -18.94 -1.47 15.17
N GLN A 677 -19.31 -1.60 13.89
CA GLN A 677 -20.54 -0.99 13.42
C GLN A 677 -21.70 -1.74 14.07
N GLY A 678 -22.21 -1.19 15.18
CA GLY A 678 -23.56 -1.52 15.62
C GLY A 678 -24.51 -1.13 14.49
N THR A 679 -24.94 -2.11 13.69
CA THR A 679 -26.11 -2.29 12.79
C THR A 679 -27.12 -1.15 12.48
N ALA A 680 -26.90 0.09 12.90
CA ALA A 680 -27.85 1.18 12.90
C ALA A 680 -27.91 1.93 11.56
N ALA A 681 -26.82 1.98 10.78
CA ALA A 681 -26.82 2.67 9.48
C ALA A 681 -27.58 1.90 8.40
N ALA A 682 -27.53 0.55 8.41
CA ALA A 682 -28.21 -0.28 7.42
C ALA A 682 -29.74 -0.36 7.61
N SER A 683 -30.26 -0.05 8.81
CA SER A 683 -31.70 -0.15 9.11
C SER A 683 -32.53 1.11 8.82
N ARG A 684 -31.93 2.21 8.32
CA ARG A 684 -32.64 3.48 8.10
C ARG A 684 -33.30 3.64 6.72
N ASN A 685 -33.11 2.69 5.79
CA ASN A 685 -33.74 2.66 4.46
C ASN A 685 -35.15 2.05 4.48
N VAL A 686 -36.04 2.59 5.30
CA VAL A 686 -37.45 2.19 5.31
C VAL A 686 -38.21 3.11 4.37
N THR A 687 -38.89 2.59 3.35
CA THR A 687 -39.78 3.40 2.49
C THR A 687 -41.23 3.18 2.90
N VAL A 688 -41.96 4.26 3.20
CA VAL A 688 -43.42 4.20 3.34
C VAL A 688 -44.05 4.22 1.95
N GLN A 689 -44.73 3.14 1.57
CA GLN A 689 -45.44 3.06 0.31
C GLN A 689 -46.66 3.99 0.35
N ALA A 690 -46.79 4.86 -0.66
CA ALA A 690 -47.97 5.69 -0.84
C ALA A 690 -49.17 4.80 -1.23
N GLU A 691 -50.17 4.69 -0.38
CA GLU A 691 -51.45 4.06 -0.72
C GLU A 691 -52.36 5.05 -1.50
N PRO A 692 -53.26 4.57 -2.37
CA PRO A 692 -54.10 5.43 -3.21
C PRO A 692 -54.91 6.40 -2.35
N LEU A 693 -55.11 7.63 -2.87
CA LEU A 693 -55.81 8.76 -2.24
C LEU A 693 -56.92 8.32 -1.28
N LEU A 694 -56.62 8.32 0.01
CA LEU A 694 -57.62 8.28 1.06
C LEU A 694 -58.32 9.65 1.08
N GLU A 695 -59.63 9.67 0.79
CA GLU A 695 -60.47 10.89 0.91
C GLU A 695 -60.54 11.40 2.35
N THR A 696 -60.31 10.53 3.35
CA THR A 696 -60.31 10.85 4.78
C THR A 696 -59.02 10.36 5.44
N GLY A 697 -58.03 11.25 5.61
CA GLY A 697 -56.76 10.94 6.27
C GLY A 697 -55.99 12.19 6.67
N HIS A 698 -55.11 12.06 7.67
CA HIS A 698 -54.26 13.12 8.18
C HIS A 698 -52.82 12.92 7.69
N ASP A 699 -52.11 14.03 7.44
CA ASP A 699 -50.70 14.02 7.07
C ASP A 699 -49.83 13.96 8.33
N TYR A 700 -48.79 13.13 8.33
CA TYR A 700 -47.91 12.93 9.48
C TYR A 700 -46.45 13.20 9.11
N ALA A 701 -45.81 14.08 9.88
CA ALA A 701 -44.38 14.35 9.87
C ALA A 701 -43.62 13.15 10.46
N THR A 702 -42.99 12.33 9.62
CA THR A 702 -42.20 11.17 10.07
C THR A 702 -40.70 11.44 10.07
N PHE A 703 -39.99 10.89 11.05
CA PHE A 703 -38.56 11.12 11.29
C PHE A 703 -37.94 10.03 12.18
N PHE A 704 -36.61 9.94 12.21
CA PHE A 704 -35.88 9.01 13.06
C PHE A 704 -35.27 9.68 14.30
N SER A 705 -35.33 8.96 15.41
CA SER A 705 -34.54 9.22 16.62
C SER A 705 -33.97 7.88 17.10
N GLY A 706 -32.65 7.75 17.11
CA GLY A 706 -31.97 6.49 17.37
C GLY A 706 -32.30 5.44 16.31
N LYS A 707 -32.95 4.36 16.74
CA LYS A 707 -33.44 3.27 15.88
C LYS A 707 -34.96 3.37 15.63
N ASN A 708 -35.63 4.35 16.24
CA ASN A 708 -37.08 4.46 16.24
C ASN A 708 -37.56 5.39 15.12
N LEU A 709 -38.50 4.89 14.31
CA LEU A 709 -39.26 5.70 13.35
C LEU A 709 -40.48 6.29 14.06
N LEU A 710 -40.49 7.60 14.20
CA LEU A 710 -41.49 8.38 14.92
C LEU A 710 -42.33 9.22 13.95
N ALA A 711 -43.52 9.63 14.41
CA ALA A 711 -44.43 10.50 13.69
C ALA A 711 -45.01 11.58 14.62
N ILE A 712 -45.21 12.77 14.09
CA ILE A 712 -46.02 13.85 14.66
C ILE A 712 -47.08 14.23 13.63
N GLU A 713 -48.27 14.66 14.05
CA GLU A 713 -49.26 15.19 13.10
C GLU A 713 -48.70 16.44 12.39
N ALA A 714 -48.75 16.48 11.06
CA ALA A 714 -48.09 17.52 10.26
C ALA A 714 -48.56 18.93 10.62
N VAL A 715 -49.81 19.10 11.05
CA VAL A 715 -50.39 20.39 11.47
C VAL A 715 -49.67 21.01 12.68
N CYS A 716 -49.09 20.18 13.55
CA CYS A 716 -48.34 20.62 14.72
C CYS A 716 -46.88 20.94 14.40
N VAL A 717 -46.40 20.63 13.20
CA VAL A 717 -45.01 20.89 12.82
C VAL A 717 -44.94 22.09 11.90
N ARG A 718 -44.10 23.06 12.26
CA ARG A 718 -43.94 24.29 11.48
C ARG A 718 -42.90 24.12 10.38
N GLN A 719 -41.71 23.65 10.75
CA GLN A 719 -40.62 23.38 9.81
C GLN A 719 -39.50 22.58 10.50
N ALA A 720 -38.62 22.01 9.69
CA ALA A 720 -37.33 21.46 10.10
C ALA A 720 -36.18 22.43 9.75
N LEU A 721 -35.25 22.59 10.68
CA LEU A 721 -34.04 23.42 10.54
C LEU A 721 -32.77 22.56 10.76
N PRO A 722 -31.62 22.89 10.15
CA PRO A 722 -30.36 22.20 10.43
C PRO A 722 -29.92 22.38 11.87
N PHE A 723 -29.31 21.33 12.45
CA PHE A 723 -28.65 21.43 13.75
C PHE A 723 -27.60 22.56 13.82
N SER A 724 -26.95 22.89 12.70
CA SER A 724 -25.95 23.97 12.64
C SER A 724 -26.51 25.38 12.89
N GLU A 725 -27.82 25.58 12.81
CA GLU A 725 -28.47 26.85 13.18
C GLU A 725 -28.74 26.97 14.68
N MET A 726 -28.53 25.89 15.44
CA MET A 726 -28.68 25.90 16.89
C MET A 726 -27.50 26.64 17.54
N LEU A 727 -27.82 27.58 18.41
CA LEU A 727 -26.87 28.23 19.30
C LEU A 727 -26.78 27.41 20.60
N PRO A 728 -25.57 27.01 21.04
CA PRO A 728 -25.42 26.36 22.34
C PRO A 728 -25.82 27.35 23.44
N ALA A 729 -26.64 26.88 24.39
CA ALA A 729 -27.10 27.71 25.50
C ALA A 729 -26.34 27.34 26.78
N SER A 730 -25.73 28.33 27.43
CA SER A 730 -25.08 28.17 28.74
C SER A 730 -26.06 28.28 29.92
N MET A 731 -27.35 28.52 29.65
CA MET A 731 -28.39 28.81 30.64
C MET A 731 -29.51 27.75 30.54
N GLY A 732 -29.67 26.93 31.59
CA GLY A 732 -30.75 25.93 31.67
C GLY A 732 -30.44 24.79 32.65
N SER A 733 -31.46 24.36 33.41
CA SER A 733 -31.35 23.40 34.53
C SER A 733 -31.48 21.93 34.12
N GLY A 734 -32.05 21.65 32.94
CA GLY A 734 -32.40 20.30 32.47
C GLY A 734 -31.38 19.68 31.51
N ARG A 735 -31.09 18.38 31.66
CA ARG A 735 -30.09 17.65 30.86
C ARG A 735 -30.52 17.47 29.39
N GLU A 736 -31.81 17.52 29.13
CA GLU A 736 -32.46 17.39 27.83
C GLU A 736 -32.50 18.69 27.02
N ARG A 737 -32.28 19.85 27.65
CA ARG A 737 -32.24 21.15 26.98
C ARG A 737 -30.83 21.43 26.47
N ILE A 738 -30.66 21.56 25.15
CA ILE A 738 -29.32 21.56 24.51
C ILE A 738 -28.96 22.87 23.81
N GLY A 739 -29.92 23.75 23.54
CA GLY A 739 -29.64 25.01 22.85
C GLY A 739 -30.87 25.85 22.53
N LEU A 740 -30.65 26.89 21.74
CA LEU A 740 -31.66 27.83 21.26
C LEU A 740 -31.58 27.93 19.73
N ILE A 741 -32.70 28.12 19.05
CA ILE A 741 -32.74 28.49 17.65
C ILE A 741 -33.48 29.81 17.48
N ASN A 742 -33.05 30.62 16.51
CA ASN A 742 -33.71 31.87 16.17
C ASN A 742 -34.67 31.64 15.00
N LEU A 743 -35.97 31.77 15.25
CA LEU A 743 -37.01 31.63 14.25
C LEU A 743 -37.46 33.01 13.75
N GLU A 744 -37.29 33.28 12.46
CA GLU A 744 -37.89 34.47 11.85
C GLU A 744 -39.39 34.26 11.61
N ARG A 745 -40.25 34.98 12.34
CA ARG A 745 -41.65 35.18 11.97
C ARG A 745 -41.71 36.36 11.00
N GLY A 746 -42.35 36.19 9.85
CA GLY A 746 -42.47 37.22 8.82
C GLY A 746 -42.82 38.62 9.38
N ALA A 747 -42.33 39.66 8.71
CA ALA A 747 -42.29 41.07 9.16
C ALA A 747 -41.18 41.45 10.17
N GLY A 748 -40.05 40.74 10.14
CA GLY A 748 -38.82 41.14 10.85
C GLY A 748 -38.84 40.92 12.36
N LYS A 749 -39.72 40.04 12.86
CA LYS A 749 -39.75 39.63 14.28
C LYS A 749 -39.07 38.27 14.43
N SER A 750 -37.97 38.22 15.19
CA SER A 750 -37.32 36.98 15.60
C SER A 750 -37.87 36.48 16.94
N GLU A 751 -38.06 35.17 17.06
CA GLU A 751 -38.41 34.50 18.32
C GLU A 751 -37.34 33.44 18.63
N PHE A 752 -36.86 33.42 19.88
CA PHE A 752 -35.93 32.39 20.33
C PHE A 752 -36.70 31.19 20.87
N ILE A 753 -36.38 30.00 20.37
CA ILE A 753 -37.04 28.76 20.72
C ILE A 753 -36.04 27.80 21.37
N TRP A 754 -36.41 27.22 22.50
CA TRP A 754 -35.61 26.19 23.18
C TRP A 754 -35.58 24.89 22.39
N VAL A 755 -34.40 24.31 22.24
CA VAL A 755 -34.17 23.02 21.58
C VAL A 755 -33.89 21.95 22.63
N PHE A 756 -34.63 20.85 22.53
CA PHE A 756 -34.53 19.69 23.41
C PHE A 756 -34.11 18.43 22.64
N ASP A 757 -33.25 17.62 23.24
CA ASP A 757 -32.80 16.34 22.71
C ASP A 757 -33.89 15.27 22.90
N LEU A 758 -34.53 14.86 21.79
CA LEU A 758 -35.65 13.91 21.84
C LEU A 758 -35.20 12.53 22.34
N ALA A 759 -33.98 12.09 22.01
CA ALA A 759 -33.46 10.82 22.49
C ALA A 759 -33.36 10.82 24.03
N ARG A 760 -32.89 11.93 24.61
CA ARG A 760 -32.85 12.09 26.08
C ARG A 760 -34.25 12.11 26.69
N LEU A 761 -35.21 12.77 26.04
CA LEU A 761 -36.62 12.80 26.50
C LEU A 761 -37.26 11.40 26.49
N MET A 762 -36.86 10.54 25.56
CA MET A 762 -37.33 9.15 25.46
C MET A 762 -36.53 8.16 26.33
N ALA A 763 -35.64 8.66 27.20
CA ALA A 763 -34.72 7.86 28.02
C ALA A 763 -33.77 6.96 27.21
N GLU A 764 -33.47 7.35 25.97
CA GLU A 764 -32.46 6.73 25.14
C GLU A 764 -31.09 7.39 25.37
N SER A 765 -30.01 6.65 25.11
CA SER A 765 -28.68 7.24 25.12
C SER A 765 -28.56 8.22 23.94
N PRO A 766 -28.22 9.50 24.18
CA PRO A 766 -28.10 10.47 23.10
C PRO A 766 -27.01 10.03 22.13
N LEU A 767 -27.33 9.99 20.84
CA LEU A 767 -26.34 9.84 19.80
C LEU A 767 -25.60 11.18 19.61
N PRO A 768 -24.29 11.17 19.29
CA PRO A 768 -23.60 12.40 18.92
C PRO A 768 -24.32 13.06 17.74
N ALA A 769 -24.68 14.33 17.88
CA ALA A 769 -25.27 15.09 16.79
C ALA A 769 -24.33 15.08 15.57
N SER A 770 -24.88 14.75 14.41
CA SER A 770 -24.14 14.63 13.15
C SER A 770 -24.56 15.73 12.18
N ALA A 771 -23.89 15.82 11.02
CA ALA A 771 -24.32 16.71 9.95
C ALA A 771 -25.74 16.40 9.41
N ALA A 772 -26.25 15.18 9.66
CA ALA A 772 -27.60 14.78 9.29
C ALA A 772 -28.67 15.26 10.30
N SER A 773 -28.28 15.59 11.54
CA SER A 773 -29.21 15.95 12.62
C SER A 773 -30.00 17.22 12.34
N GLN A 774 -31.26 17.24 12.78
CA GLN A 774 -32.24 18.26 12.45
C GLN A 774 -32.97 18.73 13.71
N VAL A 775 -33.45 19.97 13.69
CA VAL A 775 -34.32 20.52 14.72
C VAL A 775 -35.73 20.66 14.13
N LEU A 776 -36.67 19.85 14.64
CA LEU A 776 -38.10 19.99 14.33
C LEU A 776 -38.70 21.10 15.19
N VAL A 777 -39.21 22.14 14.55
CA VAL A 777 -39.96 23.20 15.23
C VAL A 777 -41.42 22.79 15.32
N VAL A 778 -41.86 22.49 16.54
CA VAL A 778 -43.20 21.97 16.84
C VAL A 778 -43.98 23.01 17.63
N GLU A 779 -45.23 23.23 17.25
CA GLU A 779 -46.16 24.11 17.95
C GLU A 779 -47.37 23.31 18.42
N TYR A 780 -47.67 23.43 19.71
CA TYR A 780 -48.82 22.80 20.34
C TYR A 780 -49.39 23.73 21.41
N ASP A 781 -50.71 23.96 21.37
CA ASP A 781 -51.46 24.81 22.31
C ASP A 781 -50.84 26.22 22.51
N GLY A 782 -50.35 26.84 21.42
CA GLY A 782 -49.76 28.18 21.44
C GLY A 782 -48.30 28.26 21.92
N HIS A 783 -47.71 27.15 22.37
CA HIS A 783 -46.30 27.07 22.75
C HIS A 783 -45.47 26.46 21.61
N THR A 784 -44.24 26.95 21.42
CA THR A 784 -43.32 26.46 20.37
C THR A 784 -42.02 25.94 21.00
N ILE A 785 -41.60 24.75 20.59
CA ILE A 785 -40.32 24.13 21.01
C ILE A 785 -39.58 23.58 19.79
N GLY A 786 -38.27 23.40 19.93
CA GLY A 786 -37.43 22.65 19.00
C GLY A 786 -37.14 21.26 19.55
N LEU A 787 -37.27 20.23 18.72
CA LEU A 787 -36.86 18.86 19.05
C LEU A 787 -35.69 18.46 18.14
N LEU A 788 -34.53 18.16 18.73
CA LEU A 788 -33.41 17.57 18.02
C LEU A 788 -33.73 16.12 17.70
N ILE A 789 -33.59 15.78 16.43
CA ILE A 789 -33.79 14.45 15.86
C ILE A 789 -32.58 14.05 15.02
N ASP A 790 -32.46 12.76 14.72
CA ASP A 790 -31.34 12.23 13.93
C ASP A 790 -31.49 12.54 12.44
N GLU A 791 -32.68 12.29 11.88
CA GLU A 791 -32.89 12.32 10.43
C GLU A 791 -34.37 12.50 10.09
N LEU A 792 -34.66 13.25 9.03
CA LEU A 792 -36.02 13.32 8.49
C LEU A 792 -36.34 12.03 7.74
N HIS A 793 -37.64 11.71 7.59
CA HIS A 793 -38.07 10.58 6.77
C HIS A 793 -39.00 11.06 5.65
N ALA A 794 -40.30 11.19 5.89
CA ALA A 794 -41.30 11.60 4.90
C ALA A 794 -42.51 12.31 5.54
N VAL A 795 -43.47 12.78 4.72
CA VAL A 795 -44.76 13.31 5.18
C VAL A 795 -45.94 12.51 4.57
N PRO A 796 -46.12 11.23 4.94
CA PRO A 796 -47.21 10.39 4.43
C PRO A 796 -48.58 10.76 5.01
N ARG A 797 -49.64 10.40 4.26
CA ARG A 797 -51.03 10.47 4.72
C ARG A 797 -51.50 9.12 5.25
N PHE A 798 -52.12 9.11 6.42
CA PHE A 798 -52.70 7.90 7.03
C PHE A 798 -54.17 8.09 7.38
N GLY A 799 -54.96 7.03 7.18
CA GLY A 799 -56.37 6.98 7.57
C GLY A 799 -56.55 6.54 9.03
N PRO A 800 -57.70 6.83 9.67
CA PRO A 800 -57.96 6.48 11.08
C PRO A 800 -57.81 4.98 11.39
N LEU A 801 -58.12 4.11 10.43
CA LEU A 801 -58.04 2.66 10.56
C LEU A 801 -56.59 2.13 10.67
N GLN A 802 -55.60 2.92 10.24
CA GLN A 802 -54.19 2.56 10.33
C GLN A 802 -53.59 2.89 11.69
N ILE A 803 -54.29 3.68 12.50
CA ILE A 803 -53.82 4.14 13.81
C ILE A 803 -54.38 3.20 14.89
N THR A 804 -53.48 2.57 15.64
CA THR A 804 -53.85 1.66 16.74
C THR A 804 -53.28 2.19 18.05
N GLN A 805 -54.08 2.15 19.11
CA GLN A 805 -53.63 2.44 20.48
C GLN A 805 -52.66 1.35 20.96
N MET A 806 -51.56 1.76 21.60
CA MET A 806 -50.63 0.81 22.18
C MET A 806 -51.26 0.09 23.39
N PRO A 807 -51.02 -1.22 23.57
CA PRO A 807 -51.45 -1.92 24.78
C PRO A 807 -50.77 -1.31 26.03
N PHE A 808 -51.52 -1.11 27.11
CA PHE A 808 -51.02 -0.69 28.45
C PHE A 808 -50.50 0.76 28.61
N THR A 809 -50.90 1.71 27.77
CA THR A 809 -50.51 3.14 27.87
C THR A 809 -51.04 3.90 29.09
N SER A 810 -51.88 3.26 29.90
CA SER A 810 -52.47 3.78 31.14
C SER A 810 -51.61 3.60 32.40
N MET A 811 -50.40 3.03 32.29
CA MET A 811 -49.56 2.66 33.46
C MET A 811 -48.42 3.64 33.81
N GLY A 812 -48.35 4.85 33.23
CA GLY A 812 -47.40 5.88 33.67
C GLY A 812 -47.43 7.18 32.86
N SER A 813 -47.21 8.32 33.53
CA SER A 813 -47.13 9.67 32.93
C SER A 813 -45.89 9.92 32.08
N SER A 814 -44.91 9.02 32.11
CA SER A 814 -43.61 9.15 31.44
C SER A 814 -43.54 8.61 30.00
N VAL A 815 -44.58 7.90 29.53
CA VAL A 815 -44.55 7.31 28.17
C VAL A 815 -44.99 8.36 27.14
N LEU A 816 -44.08 8.77 26.27
CA LEU A 816 -44.30 9.79 25.24
C LEU A 816 -44.97 9.26 23.95
N VAL A 817 -45.08 7.94 23.79
CA VAL A 817 -45.71 7.30 22.62
C VAL A 817 -46.98 6.57 23.06
N THR A 818 -48.14 7.00 22.59
CA THR A 818 -49.45 6.43 22.97
C THR A 818 -50.12 5.64 21.86
N GLN A 819 -49.76 5.92 20.61
CA GLN A 819 -50.35 5.29 19.43
C GLN A 819 -49.25 4.83 18.47
N VAL A 820 -49.60 3.90 17.59
CA VAL A 820 -48.74 3.43 16.50
C VAL A 820 -49.53 3.42 15.20
N ILE A 821 -48.89 3.86 14.13
CA ILE A 821 -49.40 3.80 12.77
C ILE A 821 -48.89 2.51 12.11
N LYS A 822 -49.81 1.72 11.56
CA LYS A 822 -49.52 0.52 10.76
C LYS A 822 -49.41 0.91 9.28
N ALA A 823 -48.17 1.09 8.82
CA ALA A 823 -47.84 1.39 7.43
C ALA A 823 -47.47 0.10 6.65
N ASN A 824 -47.41 0.18 5.31
CA ASN A 824 -47.01 -0.91 4.41
C ASN A 824 -47.75 -2.24 4.70
N ARG A 825 -49.09 -2.21 4.73
CA ARG A 825 -49.92 -3.39 5.07
C ARG A 825 -49.53 -4.02 6.42
N ALA A 826 -49.24 -3.19 7.42
CA ALA A 826 -48.82 -3.57 8.78
C ALA A 826 -47.45 -4.26 8.91
N THR A 827 -46.60 -4.20 7.88
CA THR A 827 -45.19 -4.64 7.97
C THR A 827 -44.27 -3.58 8.58
N LEU A 828 -44.74 -2.33 8.65
CA LEU A 828 -44.02 -1.21 9.25
C LEU A 828 -44.86 -0.58 10.36
N LEU A 829 -44.26 -0.41 11.53
CA LEU A 829 -44.86 0.27 12.67
C LEU A 829 -44.15 1.60 12.89
N ILE A 830 -44.92 2.69 12.90
CA ILE A 830 -44.43 4.05 13.15
C ILE A 830 -45.00 4.54 14.47
N GLN A 831 -44.14 4.93 15.40
CA GLN A 831 -44.53 5.37 16.73
C GLN A 831 -45.05 6.81 16.69
N LEU A 832 -46.29 7.05 17.16
CA LEU A 832 -46.85 8.40 17.18
C LEU A 832 -46.51 9.10 18.50
N LEU A 833 -45.78 10.21 18.40
CA LEU A 833 -45.36 11.01 19.53
C LEU A 833 -46.55 11.85 20.06
N ASP A 834 -46.87 11.68 21.35
CA ASP A 834 -47.93 12.41 22.02
C ASP A 834 -47.42 13.78 22.49
N LEU A 835 -47.61 14.80 21.64
CA LEU A 835 -47.15 16.15 21.93
C LEU A 835 -47.72 16.73 23.23
N ASN A 836 -48.95 16.36 23.61
CA ASN A 836 -49.54 16.85 24.85
C ASN A 836 -48.72 16.38 26.07
N ARG A 837 -48.23 15.14 26.04
CA ARG A 837 -47.34 14.62 27.07
C ARG A 837 -45.94 15.24 27.01
N VAL A 838 -45.39 15.44 25.81
CA VAL A 838 -44.09 16.12 25.63
C VAL A 838 -44.12 17.54 26.20
N PHE A 839 -45.13 18.33 25.86
CA PHE A 839 -45.25 19.71 26.34
C PHE A 839 -45.52 19.76 27.85
N ARG A 840 -46.34 18.87 28.41
CA ARG A 840 -46.51 18.77 29.88
C ARG A 840 -45.21 18.46 30.60
N LEU A 841 -44.42 17.52 30.09
CA LEU A 841 -43.12 17.17 30.66
C LEU A 841 -42.15 18.37 30.67
N LEU A 842 -42.18 19.18 29.61
CA LEU A 842 -41.26 20.31 29.45
C LEU A 842 -41.72 21.61 30.13
N LEU A 843 -43.03 21.81 30.30
CA LEU A 843 -43.62 23.01 30.91
C LEU A 843 -43.80 22.91 32.43
N ASP A 844 -43.72 21.71 33.03
CA ASP A 844 -43.82 21.51 34.50
C ASP A 844 -42.54 21.92 35.28
N GLU A 845 -41.43 22.30 34.62
CA GLU A 845 -40.23 22.83 35.28
C GLU A 845 -40.24 24.37 35.44
N ASP A 846 -41.11 24.89 36.32
CA ASP A 846 -41.22 26.31 36.76
C ASP A 846 -41.95 27.28 35.81
N SER A 847 -43.28 27.46 35.96
CA SER A 847 -43.97 28.73 35.64
C SER A 847 -45.43 28.80 36.16
N LEU A 848 -45.63 29.30 37.38
CA LEU A 848 -46.77 30.17 37.69
C LEU A 848 -46.28 31.24 38.70
N ILE A 849 -45.71 32.33 38.18
CA ILE A 849 -45.75 33.61 38.90
C ILE A 849 -47.17 34.16 38.69
N PRO A 850 -47.97 34.42 39.74
CA PRO A 850 -49.30 34.97 39.54
C PRO A 850 -49.22 36.42 39.08
N LEU A 851 -49.78 36.72 37.90
CA LEU A 851 -50.18 38.07 37.55
C LEU A 851 -51.40 38.44 38.41
N GLU A 852 -51.22 39.40 39.32
CA GLU A 852 -52.28 39.97 40.15
C GLU A 852 -53.45 40.46 39.29
N GLN A 853 -54.67 40.08 39.69
CA GLN A 853 -55.93 40.56 39.14
C GLN A 853 -56.19 42.04 39.54
N PRO A 854 -57.01 42.78 38.76
CA PRO A 854 -57.18 44.21 38.94
C PRO A 854 -58.10 44.53 40.12
N ALA A 855 -57.66 45.42 41.02
CA ALA A 855 -58.51 46.00 42.05
C ALA A 855 -59.53 46.99 41.42
N ARG A 856 -60.82 46.80 41.72
CA ARG A 856 -61.90 47.79 41.53
C ARG A 856 -62.26 48.45 42.87
N PRO A 857 -62.90 49.64 42.85
CA PRO A 857 -62.71 50.69 43.86
C PRO A 857 -63.84 50.79 44.92
N LEU A 858 -63.70 51.80 45.81
CA LEU A 858 -64.62 52.38 46.83
C LEU A 858 -64.14 52.09 48.27
N SER A 859 -64.17 52.98 49.27
CA SER A 859 -64.58 54.39 49.43
C SER A 859 -64.24 54.80 50.88
N ALA A 860 -63.95 56.09 51.10
CA ALA A 860 -64.24 56.91 52.29
C ALA A 860 -63.99 56.36 53.71
N ALA A 861 -63.03 56.95 54.42
CA ALA A 861 -63.22 57.85 55.56
C ALA A 861 -61.86 58.41 56.03
#